data_AF-A0A353CBW1-F1
#
_entry.id   AF-A0A353CBW1-F1
#
_cell.length_a   1.000
_cell.length_b   1.000
_cell.length_c   1.000
_cell.angle_alpha   90.00
_cell.angle_beta   90.00
_cell.angle_gamma   90.00
#
_symmetry.space_group_name_H-M   'P 1'
#
loop_
_entity.id
_entity.type
_entity.pdbx_description
1 polymer ?
#
loop_
_entity_poly.entity_id
_entity_poly.type
_entity_poly.pdbx_seq_one_letter_code
_entity_poly.pdbx_strand_id
1 'polypeptide(L)'
;MHSLSMPYFLAAGAVPQFLTESVALIVAGALIAYICFRLKLVPIVGFLLAGVLIGPNALAIVKDQALVDATAEIGVILLLFTIGIEFSLEKLAKIQRLIFGGGMMQVGFSVAATAFVLSAFGVDWKAGIFTGMLVALSSTAIVLKLLADNGETNSEPGQVSLGLLIFQDLAIVVMVLLVPILAGSEGGGLGDIGIALATAGLIIAAVLVITRRVMPKILEAVAMTCSPELFLLTVIAICFGTAYLTSLAGVSLSLGAFLAGLMVSESRFSQHALTETLPLQILFSATFFVSVGMLLDLGFLVQNLPIVVAAVATVLIIKIATTWISVRTLGYATPIAAASALTLGQIGEFSFVLERAGREVGLFPAAAGTAGSQAFIATTVILMVATPLLMRLGSRLSDRIVERRETGSMPDDLETQLADHELDLEDHVIVAGYGRAARSLVRILAGSGIPYVITTLSPDGANEAETEGLPVVRGDASKLFLLTHVGIQRAKMLVIADDNPSTAHRITSVARQQNPTMRIVVRTRYSIDAEELLQAGADEVISEEFESVVQLFGEVLREYRVDAEKIERLEDLARKNGYAAMTSEQLKVENSEFACKPGDDCYDSRTVTIRDGSPAAGMTLGELGLGDRGDLVVKELIRNAAPIDVSPQTTLLPGDELIIAGSTQAFAGNAAKFRAGTAQANIQADGGNAVAVGFASRTADPSREPAIDTEKEYLYQSKADESVCGHLDQIRPVFPSAAGCEECLADGDDWVHLRMCLTCGHVGCCDTSKNKHATAHFREAGHQLMTSMEPGEDWGWCFVDEEYI
;
A
#
# COMPACT_ATOMS: atom_id res chain seq x y z
N MET A 1 -0.45 68.18 -3.94
CA MET A 1 -1.11 68.51 -5.23
C MET A 1 -0.49 67.57 -6.25
N HIS A 2 -1.09 66.49 -6.75
CA HIS A 2 -2.47 66.22 -7.12
C HIS A 2 -3.01 64.93 -6.48
N SER A 3 -4.20 65.06 -5.93
CA SER A 3 -5.15 63.99 -5.60
C SER A 3 -5.73 63.39 -6.88
N LEU A 4 -5.55 62.09 -7.08
CA LEU A 4 -6.47 61.29 -7.88
C LEU A 4 -7.25 60.39 -6.92
N SER A 5 -8.40 60.91 -6.54
CA SER A 5 -9.48 60.21 -5.87
C SER A 5 -10.02 59.12 -6.79
N MET A 6 -9.75 57.85 -6.47
CA MET A 6 -10.59 56.75 -6.92
C MET A 6 -11.72 56.54 -5.91
N PRO A 7 -12.98 56.47 -6.35
CA PRO A 7 -14.14 56.44 -5.47
C PRO A 7 -14.37 55.03 -4.91
N TYR A 8 -14.60 54.97 -3.59
CA TYR A 8 -15.40 54.01 -2.85
C TYR A 8 -15.97 52.82 -3.64
N PHE A 9 -15.30 51.67 -3.54
CA PHE A 9 -15.99 50.37 -3.45
C PHE A 9 -15.33 49.57 -2.33
N LEU A 10 -16.17 49.07 -1.44
CA LEU A 10 -15.89 48.37 -0.18
C LEU A 10 -15.58 49.31 0.99
N ALA A 11 -16.60 49.51 1.81
CA ALA A 11 -16.46 49.87 3.21
C ALA A 11 -15.62 48.79 3.91
N ALA A 12 -14.30 48.93 3.88
CA ALA A 12 -13.39 48.06 4.61
C ALA A 12 -13.23 48.65 6.01
N GLY A 13 -13.85 48.03 7.00
CA GLY A 13 -13.26 48.03 8.34
C GLY A 13 -11.80 47.58 8.23
N ALA A 14 -10.93 48.02 9.14
CA ALA A 14 -9.53 47.61 9.14
C ALA A 14 -9.45 46.08 9.02
N VAL A 15 -8.95 45.58 7.88
CA VAL A 15 -8.81 44.14 7.65
C VAL A 15 -7.87 43.63 8.75
N PRO A 16 -8.26 42.59 9.50
CA PRO A 16 -7.38 42.03 10.52
C PRO A 16 -6.04 41.65 9.89
N GLN A 17 -4.92 42.10 10.50
CA GLN A 17 -3.58 41.89 9.94
C GLN A 17 -3.29 40.41 9.69
N PHE A 18 -3.73 39.54 10.62
CA PHE A 18 -3.58 38.08 10.48
C PHE A 18 -4.17 37.54 9.17
N LEU A 19 -5.32 38.07 8.72
CA LEU A 19 -6.02 37.54 7.54
C LEU A 19 -5.27 37.90 6.25
N THR A 20 -4.66 39.09 6.20
CA THR A 20 -3.87 39.51 5.04
C THR A 20 -2.63 38.62 4.90
N GLU A 21 -1.96 38.33 6.00
CA GLU A 21 -0.74 37.51 6.00
C GLU A 21 -1.02 36.03 5.76
N SER A 22 -2.07 35.46 6.35
CA SER A 22 -2.49 34.08 6.07
C SER A 22 -2.89 33.89 4.60
N VAL A 23 -3.63 34.84 4.02
CA VAL A 23 -3.99 34.78 2.59
C VAL A 23 -2.75 34.90 1.71
N ALA A 24 -1.85 35.84 2.02
CA ALA A 24 -0.59 35.97 1.29
C ALA A 24 0.23 34.68 1.32
N LEU A 25 0.36 34.07 2.51
CA LEU A 25 1.08 32.81 2.72
C LEU A 25 0.47 31.67 1.89
N ILE A 26 -0.85 31.46 1.98
CA ILE A 26 -1.54 30.36 1.28
C ILE A 26 -1.50 30.57 -0.23
N VAL A 27 -1.82 31.77 -0.73
CA VAL A 27 -1.90 32.05 -2.17
C VAL A 27 -0.53 31.93 -2.81
N ALA A 28 0.49 32.56 -2.23
CA ALA A 28 1.83 32.50 -2.81
C ALA A 28 2.47 31.11 -2.61
N GLY A 29 2.21 30.43 -1.48
CA GLY A 29 2.57 29.02 -1.29
C GLY A 29 1.96 28.12 -2.36
N ALA A 30 0.66 28.24 -2.63
CA ALA A 30 -0.04 27.47 -3.66
C ALA A 30 0.47 27.79 -5.07
N LEU A 31 0.67 29.07 -5.40
CA LEU A 31 1.17 29.50 -6.71
C LEU A 31 2.58 28.97 -6.97
N ILE A 32 3.48 29.11 -5.99
CA ILE A 32 4.87 28.68 -6.13
C ILE A 32 4.96 27.16 -6.11
N ALA A 33 4.19 26.46 -5.28
CA ALA A 33 4.07 25.01 -5.33
C ALA A 33 3.56 24.53 -6.70
N TYR A 34 2.56 25.20 -7.29
CA TYR A 34 2.09 24.90 -8.65
C TYR A 34 3.18 25.09 -9.71
N ILE A 35 3.95 26.17 -9.63
CA ILE A 35 5.09 26.41 -10.53
C ILE A 35 6.14 25.30 -10.36
N CYS A 36 6.49 24.94 -9.12
CA CYS A 36 7.42 23.85 -8.82
C CYS A 36 6.91 22.52 -9.36
N PHE A 37 5.63 22.21 -9.21
CA PHE A 37 5.01 21.02 -9.77
C PHE A 37 5.14 20.98 -11.30
N ARG A 38 4.92 22.11 -12.00
CA ARG A 38 5.14 22.21 -13.45
C ARG A 38 6.62 22.00 -13.85
N LEU A 39 7.55 22.31 -12.96
CA LEU A 39 8.99 22.07 -13.14
C LEU A 39 9.44 20.65 -12.71
N LYS A 40 8.49 19.76 -12.35
CA LYS A 40 8.76 18.41 -11.82
C LYS A 40 9.57 18.44 -10.50
N LEU A 41 9.35 19.46 -9.68
CA LEU A 41 9.89 19.55 -8.32
C LEU A 41 8.82 19.14 -7.30
N VAL A 42 9.25 18.63 -6.15
CA VAL A 42 8.36 18.25 -5.04
C VAL A 42 7.72 19.52 -4.44
N PRO A 43 6.41 19.54 -4.13
CA PRO A 43 5.71 20.73 -3.60
C PRO A 43 6.34 21.37 -2.35
N ILE A 44 6.97 20.56 -1.48
CA ILE A 44 7.68 21.02 -0.27
C ILE A 44 8.75 22.08 -0.61
N VAL A 45 9.48 21.87 -1.70
CA VAL A 45 10.48 22.84 -2.19
C VAL A 45 9.80 24.16 -2.58
N GLY A 46 8.60 24.07 -3.15
CA GLY A 46 7.79 25.24 -3.50
C GLY A 46 7.34 26.04 -2.27
N PHE A 47 6.89 25.38 -1.21
CA PHE A 47 6.53 26.06 0.04
C PHE A 47 7.73 26.76 0.68
N LEU A 48 8.90 26.12 0.66
CA LEU A 48 10.11 26.73 1.18
C LEU A 48 10.54 27.96 0.36
N LEU A 49 10.55 27.85 -0.98
CA LEU A 49 10.85 28.99 -1.86
C LEU A 49 9.82 30.12 -1.72
N ALA A 50 8.55 29.79 -1.45
CA ALA A 50 7.53 30.77 -1.12
C ALA A 50 7.88 31.54 0.14
N GLY A 51 8.33 30.86 1.19
CA GLY A 51 8.84 31.49 2.41
C GLY A 51 9.99 32.44 2.15
N VAL A 52 10.97 32.01 1.34
CA VAL A 52 12.13 32.84 0.97
C VAL A 52 11.68 34.11 0.23
N LEU A 53 10.71 34.02 -0.67
CA LEU A 53 10.25 35.15 -1.48
C LEU A 53 9.34 36.12 -0.70
N ILE A 54 8.39 35.60 0.07
CA ILE A 54 7.37 36.38 0.80
C ILE A 54 7.95 36.95 2.10
N GLY A 55 8.98 36.29 2.64
CA GLY A 55 9.57 36.58 3.93
C GLY A 55 10.20 37.96 4.07
N PRO A 56 10.57 38.33 5.30
CA PRO A 56 11.07 39.66 5.66
C PRO A 56 12.38 40.02 4.94
N ASN A 57 13.19 39.03 4.58
CA ASN A 57 14.49 39.21 3.95
C ASN A 57 14.40 39.39 2.41
N ALA A 58 13.20 39.32 1.82
CA ALA A 58 12.97 39.48 0.39
C ALA A 58 11.87 40.53 0.11
N LEU A 59 10.64 40.11 -0.21
CA LEU A 59 9.53 41.02 -0.54
C LEU A 59 8.89 41.65 0.71
N ALA A 60 9.17 41.12 1.91
CA ALA A 60 8.66 41.60 3.20
C ALA A 60 7.13 41.80 3.25
N ILE A 61 6.40 40.88 2.60
CA ILE A 61 4.93 40.90 2.52
C ILE A 61 4.33 40.45 3.85
N VAL A 62 4.93 39.45 4.49
CA VAL A 62 4.53 38.97 5.82
C VAL A 62 5.47 39.57 6.88
N LYS A 63 4.90 40.26 7.87
CA LYS A 63 5.66 41.00 8.89
C LYS A 63 5.46 40.44 10.28
N ASP A 64 4.31 39.83 10.58
CA ASP A 64 4.07 39.14 11.85
C ASP A 64 4.66 37.72 11.83
N GLN A 65 5.93 37.63 12.22
CA GLN A 65 6.62 36.34 12.36
C GLN A 65 6.01 35.48 13.48
N ALA A 66 5.40 36.09 14.51
CA ALA A 66 4.88 35.35 15.66
C ALA A 66 3.67 34.49 15.27
N LEU A 67 2.77 35.00 14.42
CA LEU A 67 1.63 34.24 13.91
C LEU A 67 2.10 33.06 13.05
N VAL A 68 3.07 33.29 12.18
CA VAL A 68 3.63 32.27 11.30
C VAL A 68 4.39 31.19 12.10
N ASP A 69 5.15 31.59 13.11
CA ASP A 69 5.86 30.68 14.01
C ASP A 69 4.90 29.79 14.80
N ALA A 70 3.82 30.36 15.36
CA ALA A 70 2.80 29.58 16.06
C ALA A 70 2.10 28.57 15.14
N THR A 71 1.80 28.97 13.90
CA THR A 71 1.16 28.08 12.92
C THR A 71 2.13 27.00 12.42
N ALA A 72 3.42 27.32 12.29
CA ALA A 72 4.48 26.39 11.96
C ALA A 72 4.70 25.34 13.06
N GLU A 73 4.57 25.73 14.32
CA GLU A 73 4.70 24.83 15.47
C GLU A 73 3.59 23.76 15.48
N ILE A 74 2.35 24.16 15.13
CA ILE A 74 1.25 23.21 14.90
C ILE A 74 1.61 22.24 13.77
N GLY A 75 2.22 22.73 12.68
CA GLY A 75 2.72 21.90 11.59
C GLY A 75 3.73 20.85 12.03
N VAL A 76 4.69 21.24 12.87
CA VAL A 76 5.69 20.31 13.44
C VAL A 76 5.04 19.26 14.33
N ILE A 77 4.08 19.65 15.17
CA ILE A 77 3.32 18.72 16.04
C ILE A 77 2.60 17.67 15.18
N LEU A 78 1.82 18.10 14.19
CA LEU A 78 1.06 17.20 13.31
C LEU A 78 1.98 16.33 12.45
N LEU A 79 3.11 16.87 11.99
CA LEU A 79 4.11 16.13 11.24
C LEU A 79 4.70 15.00 12.09
N LEU A 80 5.22 15.32 13.28
CA LEU A 80 5.82 14.32 14.19
C LEU A 80 4.81 13.28 14.68
N PHE A 81 3.56 13.69 14.86
CA PHE A 81 2.45 12.80 15.18
C PHE A 81 2.17 11.79 14.05
N THR A 82 2.08 12.27 12.81
CA THR A 82 1.85 11.44 11.62
C THR A 82 2.94 10.40 11.46
N ILE A 83 4.21 10.81 11.63
CA ILE A 83 5.36 9.90 11.63
C ILE A 83 5.23 8.87 12.76
N GLY A 84 4.83 9.29 13.96
CA GLY A 84 4.54 8.38 15.06
C GLY A 84 3.50 7.32 14.70
N ILE A 85 2.47 7.67 13.92
CA ILE A 85 1.45 6.72 13.43
C ILE A 85 2.03 5.76 12.38
N GLU A 86 2.84 6.27 11.45
CA GLU A 86 3.43 5.47 10.37
C GLU A 86 4.38 4.37 10.88
N PHE A 87 4.95 4.53 12.07
CA PHE A 87 5.77 3.51 12.71
C PHE A 87 4.93 2.35 13.27
N SER A 88 5.04 1.17 12.63
CA SER A 88 4.57 -0.10 13.21
C SER A 88 5.74 -1.01 13.60
N LEU A 89 5.74 -1.50 14.84
CA LEU A 89 6.81 -2.35 15.38
C LEU A 89 6.96 -3.67 14.60
N GLU A 90 5.86 -4.20 14.06
CA GLU A 90 5.85 -5.44 13.27
C GLU A 90 6.50 -5.31 11.89
N LYS A 91 6.30 -4.19 11.18
CA LYS A 91 6.91 -3.97 9.85
C LYS A 91 8.42 -3.76 9.96
N LEU A 92 8.87 -3.17 11.07
CA LEU A 92 10.30 -2.96 11.38
C LEU A 92 11.08 -4.28 11.47
N ALA A 93 10.44 -5.35 11.96
CA ALA A 93 11.08 -6.65 12.17
C ALA A 93 11.53 -7.32 10.87
N LYS A 94 10.80 -7.14 9.76
CA LYS A 94 11.10 -7.77 8.46
C LYS A 94 12.33 -7.17 7.77
N ILE A 95 12.67 -5.91 8.05
CA ILE A 95 13.79 -5.18 7.44
C ILE A 95 14.85 -4.73 8.47
N GLN A 96 14.88 -5.39 9.63
CA GLN A 96 15.72 -5.05 10.79
C GLN A 96 17.22 -4.89 10.47
N ARG A 97 17.77 -5.68 9.54
CA ARG A 97 19.21 -5.62 9.19
C ARG A 97 19.56 -4.33 8.43
N LEU A 98 18.66 -3.84 7.58
CA LEU A 98 18.84 -2.56 6.87
C LEU A 98 18.66 -1.38 7.83
N ILE A 99 17.65 -1.44 8.68
CA ILE A 99 17.32 -0.38 9.64
C ILE A 99 18.41 -0.25 10.71
N PHE A 100 18.62 -1.30 11.51
CA PHE A 100 19.56 -1.25 12.63
C PHE A 100 21.01 -1.43 12.22
N GLY A 101 21.29 -2.11 11.10
CA GLY A 101 22.64 -2.21 10.55
C GLY A 101 23.02 -0.97 9.74
N GLY A 102 22.38 -0.80 8.59
CA GLY A 102 22.71 0.25 7.63
C GLY A 102 22.43 1.66 8.14
N GLY A 103 21.22 1.88 8.67
CA GLY A 103 20.80 3.17 9.22
C GLY A 103 21.68 3.63 10.39
N MET A 104 21.90 2.77 11.38
CA MET A 104 22.76 3.09 12.53
C MET A 104 24.19 3.42 12.12
N MET A 105 24.78 2.64 11.22
CA MET A 105 26.11 2.92 10.69
C MET A 105 26.14 4.23 9.92
N GLN A 106 25.14 4.50 9.07
CA GLN A 106 25.10 5.73 8.27
C GLN A 106 24.96 6.98 9.16
N VAL A 107 24.07 6.95 10.15
CA VAL A 107 23.90 8.07 11.10
C VAL A 107 25.16 8.25 11.92
N GLY A 108 25.68 7.17 12.52
CA GLY A 108 26.88 7.21 13.36
C GLY A 108 28.11 7.72 12.61
N PHE A 109 28.35 7.22 11.40
CA PHE A 109 29.46 7.70 10.56
C PHE A 109 29.27 9.14 10.11
N SER A 110 28.05 9.58 9.81
CA SER A 110 27.79 10.98 9.43
C SER A 110 28.04 11.94 10.59
N VAL A 111 27.62 11.58 11.81
CA VAL A 111 27.91 12.36 13.02
C VAL A 111 29.42 12.42 13.28
N ALA A 112 30.09 11.27 13.28
CA ALA A 112 31.52 11.16 13.55
C ALA A 112 32.36 11.91 12.51
N ALA A 113 32.05 11.74 11.21
CA ALA A 113 32.77 12.41 10.12
C ALA A 113 32.60 13.93 10.18
N THR A 114 31.38 14.42 10.43
CA THR A 114 31.11 15.86 10.56
C THR A 114 31.83 16.45 11.77
N ALA A 115 31.74 15.79 12.94
CA ALA A 115 32.44 16.23 14.14
C ALA A 115 33.97 16.23 13.97
N PHE A 116 34.52 15.23 13.27
CA PHE A 116 35.94 15.15 12.94
C PHE A 116 36.39 16.27 12.00
N VAL A 117 35.62 16.54 10.94
CA VAL A 117 35.92 17.66 10.02
C VAL A 117 35.89 18.99 10.78
N LEU A 118 34.88 19.22 11.61
CA LEU A 118 34.75 20.48 12.36
C LEU A 118 35.81 20.64 13.46
N SER A 119 36.22 19.56 14.12
CA SER A 119 37.30 19.62 15.12
C SER A 119 38.65 20.01 14.50
N ALA A 120 38.89 19.65 13.22
CA ALA A 120 40.05 20.11 12.47
C ALA A 120 40.07 21.64 12.25
N PHE A 121 38.90 22.30 12.33
CA PHE A 121 38.76 23.76 12.31
C PHE A 121 38.69 24.39 13.71
N GLY A 122 38.96 23.61 14.77
CA GLY A 122 38.95 24.10 16.15
C GLY A 122 37.56 24.31 16.74
N VAL A 123 36.51 23.77 16.12
CA VAL A 123 35.14 23.85 16.63
C VAL A 123 34.99 22.94 17.86
N ASP A 124 34.27 23.42 18.88
CA ASP A 124 33.98 22.64 20.08
C ASP A 124 33.29 21.30 19.74
N TRP A 125 33.68 20.24 20.43
CA TRP A 125 33.21 18.89 20.13
C TRP A 125 31.69 18.73 20.32
N LYS A 126 31.06 19.49 21.23
CA LYS A 126 29.59 19.48 21.42
C LYS A 126 28.90 20.04 20.19
N ALA A 127 29.36 21.17 19.70
CA ALA A 127 28.85 21.78 18.48
C ALA A 127 29.16 20.91 17.24
N GLY A 128 30.30 20.23 17.22
CA GLY A 128 30.67 19.26 16.18
C GLY A 128 29.69 18.08 16.11
N ILE A 129 29.41 17.43 17.24
CA ILE A 129 28.44 16.34 17.33
C ILE A 129 27.04 16.84 16.95
N PHE A 130 26.62 17.99 17.47
CA PHE A 130 25.33 18.59 17.16
C PHE A 130 25.17 18.83 15.65
N THR A 131 26.16 19.44 15.02
CA THR A 131 26.15 19.67 13.56
C THR A 131 26.14 18.35 12.80
N GLY A 132 26.85 17.33 13.29
CA GLY A 132 26.81 15.98 12.74
C GLY A 132 25.43 15.34 12.82
N MET A 133 24.68 15.54 13.92
CA MET A 133 23.30 15.07 14.04
C MET A 133 22.39 15.74 13.01
N LEU A 134 22.55 17.06 12.81
CA LEU A 134 21.81 17.81 11.78
C LEU A 134 22.09 17.30 10.36
N VAL A 135 23.36 17.01 10.05
CA VAL A 135 23.80 16.55 8.72
C VAL A 135 23.39 15.10 8.44
N ALA A 136 23.27 14.27 9.47
CA ALA A 136 22.98 12.85 9.32
C ALA A 136 21.60 12.57 8.71
N LEU A 137 20.59 13.38 9.04
CA LEU A 137 19.20 13.18 8.63
C LEU A 137 18.98 13.56 7.16
N SER A 138 18.18 12.78 6.44
CA SER A 138 17.79 13.03 5.05
C SER A 138 16.28 13.21 4.97
N SER A 139 15.80 13.94 3.96
CA SER A 139 14.36 14.13 3.72
C SER A 139 13.68 12.85 3.24
N THR A 140 12.79 12.29 4.05
CA THR A 140 11.96 11.14 3.69
C THR A 140 10.88 11.54 2.69
N ALA A 141 10.17 12.65 2.92
CA ALA A 141 9.07 13.08 2.06
C ALA A 141 9.52 13.38 0.62
N ILE A 142 10.68 14.01 0.43
CA ILE A 142 11.22 14.30 -0.90
C ILE A 142 11.68 13.02 -1.59
N VAL A 143 12.42 12.16 -0.89
CA VAL A 143 13.01 10.95 -1.49
C VAL A 143 11.92 9.93 -1.86
N LEU A 144 10.98 9.64 -0.96
CA LEU A 144 9.91 8.68 -1.24
C LEU A 144 8.98 9.18 -2.34
N LYS A 145 8.68 10.48 -2.37
CA LYS A 145 7.88 11.07 -3.46
C LYS A 145 8.58 10.95 -4.81
N LEU A 146 9.88 11.24 -4.88
CA LEU A 146 10.65 11.12 -6.12
C LEU A 146 10.84 9.66 -6.57
N LEU A 147 11.04 8.73 -5.63
CA LEU A 147 11.08 7.30 -5.94
C LEU A 147 9.74 6.81 -6.47
N ALA A 148 8.62 7.23 -5.87
CA ALA A 148 7.28 6.89 -6.33
C ALA A 148 6.98 7.47 -7.71
N ASP A 149 7.32 8.75 -7.94
CA ASP A 149 7.11 9.42 -9.23
C ASP A 149 7.96 8.81 -10.36
N ASN A 150 9.11 8.20 -10.02
CA ASN A 150 9.96 7.47 -10.98
C ASN A 150 9.61 5.97 -11.08
N GLY A 151 8.68 5.44 -10.27
CA GLY A 151 8.39 4.00 -10.21
C GLY A 151 9.50 3.15 -9.56
N GLU A 152 10.44 3.77 -8.83
CA GLU A 152 11.64 3.14 -8.26
C GLU A 152 11.45 2.69 -6.80
N THR A 153 10.26 2.86 -6.19
CA THR A 153 9.99 2.51 -4.77
C THR A 153 10.31 1.05 -4.44
N ASN A 154 10.06 0.13 -5.37
CA ASN A 154 10.31 -1.30 -5.20
C ASN A 154 11.68 -1.76 -5.75
N SER A 155 12.49 -0.84 -6.27
CA SER A 155 13.85 -1.14 -6.72
C SER A 155 14.79 -1.41 -5.54
N GLU A 156 15.88 -2.14 -5.75
CA GLU A 156 16.86 -2.39 -4.68
C GLU A 156 17.42 -1.09 -4.06
N PRO A 157 17.84 -0.06 -4.83
CA PRO A 157 18.25 1.22 -4.24
C PRO A 157 17.12 1.94 -3.50
N GLY A 158 15.88 1.81 -3.98
CA GLY A 158 14.69 2.37 -3.33
C GLY A 158 14.42 1.74 -1.96
N GLN A 159 14.46 0.41 -1.87
CA GLN A 159 14.28 -0.34 -0.61
C GLN A 159 15.40 -0.08 0.40
N VAL A 160 16.66 -0.01 -0.07
CA VAL A 160 17.80 0.36 0.77
C VAL A 160 17.62 1.79 1.31
N SER A 161 17.25 2.73 0.44
CA SER A 161 17.04 4.12 0.84
C SER A 161 15.91 4.26 1.85
N LEU A 162 14.78 3.58 1.63
CA LEU A 162 13.65 3.53 2.56
C LEU A 162 14.08 3.01 3.95
N GLY A 163 14.82 1.89 4.00
CA GLY A 163 15.29 1.33 5.27
C GLY A 163 16.21 2.27 6.05
N LEU A 164 17.11 3.00 5.37
CA LEU A 164 17.98 3.99 5.99
C LEU A 164 17.19 5.22 6.49
N LEU A 165 16.23 5.71 5.70
CA LEU A 165 15.36 6.83 6.06
C LEU A 165 14.53 6.53 7.32
N ILE A 166 13.92 5.34 7.39
CA ILE A 166 13.15 4.90 8.57
C ILE A 166 14.00 4.96 9.84
N PHE A 167 15.26 4.52 9.77
CA PHE A 167 16.16 4.61 10.92
C PHE A 167 16.48 6.06 11.29
N GLN A 168 16.70 6.94 10.30
CA GLN A 168 16.97 8.36 10.54
C GLN A 168 15.78 9.05 11.23
N ASP A 169 14.56 8.75 10.79
CA ASP A 169 13.32 9.26 11.37
C ASP A 169 13.08 8.72 12.79
N LEU A 170 13.59 7.54 13.12
CA LEU A 170 13.62 7.05 14.51
C LEU A 170 14.73 7.74 15.33
N ALA A 171 15.89 7.99 14.71
CA ALA A 171 17.05 8.54 15.38
C ALA A 171 16.84 10.00 15.82
N ILE A 172 16.07 10.82 15.08
CA ILE A 172 15.81 12.21 15.47
C ILE A 172 15.20 12.31 16.88
N VAL A 173 14.29 11.40 17.23
CA VAL A 173 13.63 11.38 18.54
C VAL A 173 14.67 11.30 19.66
N VAL A 174 15.65 10.41 19.49
CA VAL A 174 16.79 10.26 20.42
C VAL A 174 17.70 11.48 20.36
N MET A 175 17.98 12.02 19.17
CA MET A 175 18.84 13.20 19.01
C MET A 175 18.28 14.44 19.71
N VAL A 176 16.97 14.70 19.59
CA VAL A 176 16.30 15.82 20.29
C VAL A 176 16.43 15.69 21.80
N LEU A 177 16.33 14.47 22.34
CA LEU A 177 16.55 14.20 23.77
C LEU A 177 18.02 14.39 24.20
N LEU A 178 18.97 14.14 23.31
CA LEU A 178 20.39 14.32 23.59
C LEU A 178 20.84 15.79 23.54
N VAL A 179 20.10 16.67 22.87
CA VAL A 179 20.48 18.09 22.70
C VAL A 179 20.69 18.84 24.02
N PRO A 180 19.75 18.82 24.99
CA PRO A 180 19.96 19.50 26.28
C PRO A 180 21.16 18.95 27.06
N ILE A 181 21.36 17.62 27.01
CA ILE A 181 22.49 16.93 27.64
C ILE A 181 23.80 17.39 27.01
N LEU A 182 23.83 17.52 25.68
CA LEU A 182 25.01 17.95 24.92
C LEU A 182 25.33 19.43 25.17
N ALA A 183 24.32 20.29 25.27
CA ALA A 183 24.49 21.71 25.61
C ALA A 183 25.12 21.88 27.01
N GLY A 184 24.81 20.98 27.94
CA GLY A 184 25.40 20.96 29.28
C GLY A 184 24.79 22.01 30.20
N SER A 185 23.45 22.12 30.19
CA SER A 185 22.69 22.97 31.11
C SER A 185 23.07 22.72 32.58
N GLU A 186 23.14 23.78 33.40
CA GLU A 186 23.55 23.78 34.80
C GLU A 186 22.73 22.78 35.65
N GLY A 187 23.26 21.56 35.78
CA GLY A 187 22.61 20.42 36.44
C GLY A 187 23.29 19.12 36.02
N GLY A 188 24.62 19.13 35.89
CA GLY A 188 25.42 18.05 35.30
C GLY A 188 25.90 17.00 36.30
N GLY A 189 25.21 16.82 37.43
CA GLY A 189 25.52 15.72 38.34
C GLY A 189 25.09 14.38 37.76
N LEU A 190 25.79 13.29 38.10
CA LEU A 190 25.31 11.92 37.83
C LEU A 190 23.86 11.69 38.35
N GLY A 191 23.46 12.43 39.40
CA GLY A 191 22.11 12.42 39.95
C GLY A 191 21.06 13.07 39.05
N ASP A 192 21.38 14.17 38.38
CA ASP A 192 20.45 14.88 37.49
C ASP A 192 20.22 14.10 36.19
N ILE A 193 21.27 13.45 35.67
CA ILE A 193 21.17 12.50 34.56
C ILE A 193 20.31 11.30 34.98
N GLY A 194 20.50 10.79 36.20
CA GLY A 194 19.69 9.71 36.75
C GLY A 194 18.21 10.06 36.87
N ILE A 195 17.90 11.28 37.34
CA ILE A 195 16.53 11.80 37.43
C ILE A 195 15.94 11.99 36.03
N ALA A 196 16.68 12.59 35.09
CA ALA A 196 16.22 12.77 33.71
C ALA A 196 15.92 11.42 33.02
N LEU A 197 16.80 10.42 33.18
CA LEU A 197 16.58 9.07 32.68
C LEU A 197 15.41 8.37 33.36
N ALA A 198 15.25 8.53 34.67
CA ALA A 198 14.12 7.97 35.41
C ALA A 198 12.78 8.61 34.98
N THR A 199 12.75 9.93 34.79
CA THR A 199 11.58 10.66 34.30
C THR A 199 11.25 10.26 32.86
N ALA A 200 12.24 10.18 31.97
CA ALA A 200 12.06 9.70 30.60
C ALA A 200 11.54 8.25 30.59
N GLY A 201 12.14 7.36 31.40
CA GLY A 201 11.71 5.98 31.55
C GLY A 201 10.29 5.85 32.09
N LEU A 202 9.90 6.68 33.06
CA LEU A 202 8.54 6.72 33.61
C LEU A 202 7.52 7.19 32.56
N ILE A 203 7.85 8.22 31.78
CA ILE A 203 6.99 8.73 30.71
C ILE A 203 6.82 7.67 29.63
N ILE A 204 7.91 7.02 29.20
CA ILE A 204 7.85 5.92 28.22
C ILE A 204 7.01 4.76 28.77
N ALA A 205 7.20 4.36 30.03
CA ALA A 205 6.42 3.30 30.65
C ALA A 205 4.92 3.66 30.74
N ALA A 206 4.61 4.90 31.12
CA ALA A 206 3.24 5.41 31.15
C ALA A 206 2.61 5.39 29.75
N VAL A 207 3.33 5.87 28.74
CA VAL A 207 2.92 5.83 27.34
C VAL A 207 2.64 4.39 26.91
N LEU A 208 3.56 3.44 27.12
CA LEU A 208 3.37 2.03 26.76
C LEU A 208 2.14 1.41 27.45
N VAL A 209 1.88 1.75 28.71
CA VAL A 209 0.68 1.29 29.44
C VAL A 209 -0.60 1.90 28.85
N ILE A 210 -0.60 3.20 28.56
CA ILE A 210 -1.74 3.90 27.96
C ILE A 210 -2.02 3.36 26.55
N THR A 211 -0.98 3.18 25.73
CA THR A 211 -1.04 2.60 24.38
C THR A 211 -1.70 1.23 24.40
N ARG A 212 -1.32 0.35 25.33
CA ARG A 212 -1.86 -1.02 25.36
C ARG A 212 -3.24 -1.14 26.01
N ARG A 213 -3.61 -0.23 26.93
CA ARG A 213 -4.81 -0.43 27.78
C ARG A 213 -5.91 0.60 27.58
N VAL A 214 -5.54 1.85 27.33
CA VAL A 214 -6.49 2.99 27.29
C VAL A 214 -6.80 3.38 25.86
N MET A 215 -5.78 3.48 25.00
CA MET A 215 -5.94 3.94 23.62
C MET A 215 -6.90 3.07 22.79
N PRO A 216 -6.83 1.72 22.84
CA PRO A 216 -7.73 0.87 22.07
C PRO A 216 -9.19 1.11 22.47
N LYS A 217 -9.45 1.30 23.78
CA LYS A 217 -10.80 1.55 24.30
C LYS A 217 -11.36 2.90 23.88
N ILE A 218 -10.53 3.96 23.90
CA ILE A 218 -10.96 5.30 23.48
C ILE A 218 -11.28 5.28 21.99
N LEU A 219 -10.36 4.78 21.16
CA LEU A 219 -10.53 4.78 19.71
C LEU A 219 -11.66 3.84 19.27
N GLU A 220 -11.83 2.69 19.91
CA GLU A 220 -12.99 1.81 19.67
C GLU A 220 -14.30 2.50 20.04
N ALA A 221 -14.40 3.10 21.24
CA ALA A 221 -15.62 3.78 21.67
C ALA A 221 -16.03 4.93 20.73
N VAL A 222 -15.06 5.66 20.19
CA VAL A 222 -15.32 6.73 19.23
C VAL A 222 -15.60 6.19 17.83
N ALA A 223 -14.89 5.16 17.38
CA ALA A 223 -15.15 4.51 16.09
C ALA A 223 -16.58 3.95 16.02
N MET A 224 -17.12 3.44 17.14
CA MET A 224 -18.52 2.99 17.23
C MET A 224 -19.57 4.07 16.97
N THR A 225 -19.20 5.34 17.02
CA THR A 225 -20.14 6.44 16.71
C THR A 225 -20.34 6.63 15.21
N CYS A 226 -19.49 6.01 14.37
CA CYS A 226 -19.51 6.13 12.91
C CYS A 226 -19.50 7.59 12.38
N SER A 227 -18.97 8.54 13.17
CA SER A 227 -18.76 9.92 12.76
C SER A 227 -17.27 10.16 12.50
N PRO A 228 -16.87 10.40 11.23
CA PRO A 228 -15.50 10.78 10.89
C PRO A 228 -15.05 12.05 11.62
N GLU A 229 -15.97 12.99 11.84
CA GLU A 229 -15.69 14.25 12.53
C GLU A 229 -15.30 14.01 14.00
N LEU A 230 -16.05 13.17 14.72
CA LEU A 230 -15.75 12.85 16.11
C LEU A 230 -14.45 12.06 16.22
N PHE A 231 -14.19 11.16 15.28
CA PHE A 231 -12.95 10.40 15.21
C PHE A 231 -11.75 11.31 14.99
N LEU A 232 -11.78 12.19 13.98
CA LEU A 232 -10.73 13.18 13.72
C LEU A 232 -10.48 14.09 14.94
N LEU A 233 -11.54 14.64 15.54
CA LEU A 233 -11.41 15.49 16.73
C LEU A 233 -10.77 14.74 17.90
N THR A 234 -11.09 13.46 18.07
CA THR A 234 -10.48 12.62 19.11
C THR A 234 -9.00 12.37 18.84
N VAL A 235 -8.63 12.04 17.61
CA VAL A 235 -7.23 11.81 17.22
C VAL A 235 -6.40 13.09 17.40
N ILE A 236 -6.93 14.24 16.99
CA ILE A 236 -6.31 15.55 17.23
C ILE A 236 -6.21 15.85 18.73
N ALA A 237 -7.26 15.58 19.51
CA ALA A 237 -7.24 15.79 20.96
C ALA A 237 -6.18 14.91 21.65
N ILE A 238 -5.99 13.67 21.19
CA ILE A 238 -4.91 12.79 21.65
C ILE A 238 -3.54 13.40 21.29
N CYS A 239 -3.36 13.85 20.06
CA CYS A 239 -2.13 14.47 19.58
C CYS A 239 -1.73 15.68 20.44
N PHE A 240 -2.57 16.71 20.47
CA PHE A 240 -2.29 17.94 21.22
C PHE A 240 -2.35 17.76 22.74
N GLY A 241 -3.26 16.91 23.23
CA GLY A 241 -3.38 16.61 24.65
C GLY A 241 -2.14 15.93 25.19
N THR A 242 -1.59 14.96 24.46
CA THR A 242 -0.34 14.28 24.85
C THR A 242 0.86 15.21 24.75
N ALA A 243 0.97 16.00 23.67
CA ALA A 243 2.01 17.02 23.54
C ALA A 243 1.98 18.04 24.70
N TYR A 244 0.80 18.48 25.10
CA TYR A 244 0.62 19.37 26.24
C TYR A 244 0.98 18.69 27.58
N LEU A 245 0.47 17.48 27.85
CA LEU A 245 0.75 16.78 29.11
C LEU A 245 2.24 16.44 29.29
N THR A 246 2.92 16.05 28.22
CA THR A 246 4.36 15.78 28.25
C THR A 246 5.18 17.08 28.42
N SER A 247 4.72 18.20 27.87
CA SER A 247 5.35 19.51 28.11
C SER A 247 5.32 19.94 29.57
N LEU A 248 4.25 19.62 30.31
CA LEU A 248 4.16 19.85 31.76
C LEU A 248 5.18 19.01 32.56
N ALA A 249 5.59 17.87 32.02
CA ALA A 249 6.61 17.00 32.59
C ALA A 249 8.05 17.41 32.19
N GLY A 250 8.22 18.53 31.48
CA GLY A 250 9.51 19.03 31.04
C GLY A 250 10.04 18.38 29.76
N VAL A 251 9.21 17.65 29.03
CA VAL A 251 9.54 17.06 27.72
C VAL A 251 9.17 18.04 26.60
N SER A 252 9.89 18.01 25.47
CA SER A 252 9.56 18.89 24.33
C SER A 252 8.19 18.55 23.71
N LEU A 253 7.46 19.58 23.25
CA LEU A 253 6.18 19.41 22.54
C LEU A 253 6.29 18.43 21.36
N SER A 254 7.38 18.53 20.62
CA SER A 254 7.74 17.67 19.50
C SER A 254 7.78 16.19 19.89
N LEU A 255 8.43 15.86 21.01
CA LEU A 255 8.51 14.48 21.50
C LEU A 255 7.14 13.99 21.99
N GLY A 256 6.38 14.85 22.66
CA GLY A 256 5.02 14.54 23.06
C GLY A 256 4.08 14.19 21.90
N ALA A 257 4.17 14.95 20.81
CA ALA A 257 3.40 14.69 19.58
C ALA A 257 3.80 13.36 18.92
N PHE A 258 5.11 13.07 18.85
CA PHE A 258 5.62 11.80 18.37
C PHE A 258 5.11 10.61 19.20
N LEU A 259 5.21 10.71 20.54
CA LEU A 259 4.70 9.69 21.46
C LEU A 259 3.19 9.48 21.30
N ALA A 260 2.43 10.55 21.08
CA ALA A 260 1.00 10.46 20.79
C ALA A 260 0.72 9.66 19.52
N GLY A 261 1.53 9.84 18.47
CA GLY A 261 1.42 9.07 17.24
C GLY A 261 1.70 7.59 17.46
N LEU A 262 2.77 7.28 18.21
CA LEU A 262 3.12 5.92 18.61
C LEU A 262 2.02 5.26 19.47
N MET A 263 1.30 6.04 20.28
CA MET A 263 0.16 5.53 21.04
C MET A 263 -1.00 5.11 20.12
N VAL A 264 -1.20 5.83 19.02
CA VAL A 264 -2.26 5.56 18.04
C VAL A 264 -1.84 4.46 17.06
N SER A 265 -0.55 4.33 16.72
CA SER A 265 -0.03 3.38 15.71
C SER A 265 -0.31 1.92 16.04
N GLU A 266 -0.27 1.55 17.32
CA GLU A 266 -0.53 0.20 17.83
C GLU A 266 -2.04 -0.16 17.85
N SER A 267 -2.93 0.79 17.55
CA SER A 267 -4.36 0.51 17.44
C SER A 267 -4.74 0.00 16.05
N ARG A 268 -5.78 -0.84 15.96
CA ARG A 268 -6.36 -1.27 14.67
C ARG A 268 -6.90 -0.12 13.80
N PHE A 269 -7.13 1.04 14.39
CA PHE A 269 -7.63 2.23 13.71
C PHE A 269 -6.52 3.19 13.27
N SER A 270 -5.25 2.80 13.36
CA SER A 270 -4.09 3.65 13.02
C SER A 270 -4.12 4.15 11.57
N GLN A 271 -4.47 3.30 10.60
CA GLN A 271 -4.59 3.68 9.19
C GLN A 271 -5.73 4.69 8.94
N HIS A 272 -6.86 4.51 9.65
CA HIS A 272 -7.97 5.47 9.61
C HIS A 272 -7.52 6.81 10.20
N ALA A 273 -6.88 6.80 11.38
CA ALA A 273 -6.35 8.00 12.03
C ALA A 273 -5.33 8.73 11.15
N LEU A 274 -4.45 7.99 10.46
CA LEU A 274 -3.51 8.55 9.49
C LEU A 274 -4.25 9.25 8.35
N THR A 275 -5.21 8.57 7.72
CA THR A 275 -5.96 9.10 6.56
C THR A 275 -6.71 10.39 6.90
N GLU A 276 -7.33 10.45 8.07
CA GLU A 276 -8.08 11.62 8.54
C GLU A 276 -7.15 12.79 8.94
N THR A 277 -5.94 12.50 9.42
CA THR A 277 -5.00 13.55 9.87
C THR A 277 -4.10 14.08 8.76
N LEU A 278 -3.91 13.33 7.68
CA LEU A 278 -3.09 13.72 6.52
C LEU A 278 -3.47 15.09 5.93
N PRO A 279 -4.74 15.44 5.65
CA PRO A 279 -5.08 16.75 5.11
C PRO A 279 -4.65 17.93 5.99
N LEU A 280 -4.81 17.78 7.32
CA LEU A 280 -4.36 18.75 8.32
C LEU A 280 -2.84 18.82 8.37
N GLN A 281 -2.18 17.68 8.41
CA GLN A 281 -0.72 17.61 8.42
C GLN A 281 -0.12 18.27 7.18
N ILE A 282 -0.68 18.06 5.98
CA ILE A 282 -0.21 18.70 4.74
C ILE A 282 -0.37 20.23 4.83
N LEU A 283 -1.53 20.72 5.27
CA LEU A 283 -1.83 22.15 5.36
C LEU A 283 -0.88 22.88 6.32
N PHE A 284 -0.69 22.34 7.52
CA PHE A 284 0.16 22.97 8.53
C PHE A 284 1.65 22.72 8.28
N SER A 285 2.04 21.59 7.68
CA SER A 285 3.41 21.36 7.21
C SER A 285 3.80 22.36 6.13
N ALA A 286 2.89 22.71 5.21
CA ALA A 286 3.15 23.76 4.23
C ALA A 286 3.48 25.09 4.91
N THR A 287 2.73 25.47 5.95
CA THR A 287 2.99 26.68 6.73
C THR A 287 4.33 26.61 7.47
N PHE A 288 4.69 25.46 8.02
CA PHE A 288 6.01 25.21 8.60
C PHE A 288 7.14 25.44 7.58
N PHE A 289 7.04 24.86 6.39
CA PHE A 289 8.07 25.03 5.35
C PHE A 289 8.15 26.47 4.84
N VAL A 290 7.02 27.18 4.75
CA VAL A 290 7.04 28.62 4.47
C VAL A 290 7.76 29.38 5.59
N SER A 291 7.46 29.11 6.86
CA SER A 291 8.13 29.73 8.01
C SER A 291 9.65 29.52 7.97
N VAL A 292 10.09 28.28 7.73
CA VAL A 292 11.52 27.96 7.58
C VAL A 292 12.15 28.72 6.42
N GLY A 293 11.45 28.84 5.29
CA GLY A 293 11.89 29.66 4.16
C GLY A 293 12.06 31.13 4.51
N MET A 294 11.19 31.69 5.36
CA MET A 294 11.27 33.09 5.80
C MET A 294 12.50 33.36 6.68
N LEU A 295 13.04 32.34 7.36
CA LEU A 295 14.25 32.46 8.17
C LEU A 295 15.51 32.63 7.33
N LEU A 296 15.50 32.20 6.05
CA LEU A 296 16.67 32.32 5.18
C LEU A 296 16.94 33.80 4.85
N ASP A 297 18.14 34.26 5.17
CA ASP A 297 18.62 35.58 4.77
C ASP A 297 19.37 35.50 3.43
N LEU A 298 18.76 36.05 2.37
CA LEU A 298 19.36 36.14 1.03
C LEU A 298 20.61 37.05 1.03
N GLY A 299 20.65 38.06 1.89
CA GLY A 299 21.81 38.91 2.07
C GLY A 299 23.00 38.12 2.61
N PHE A 300 22.77 37.29 3.64
CA PHE A 300 23.79 36.38 4.17
C PHE A 300 24.26 35.39 3.10
N LEU A 301 23.34 34.78 2.34
CA LEU A 301 23.66 33.83 1.27
C LEU A 301 24.59 34.43 0.22
N VAL A 302 24.29 35.64 -0.26
CA VAL A 302 25.09 36.32 -1.28
C VAL A 302 26.45 36.75 -0.71
N GLN A 303 26.50 37.27 0.52
CA GLN A 303 27.74 37.74 1.15
C GLN A 303 28.68 36.59 1.53
N ASN A 304 28.13 35.45 1.93
CA ASN A 304 28.88 34.28 2.42
C ASN A 304 28.81 33.09 1.47
N LEU A 305 28.58 33.36 0.17
CA LEU A 305 28.45 32.32 -0.86
C LEU A 305 29.60 31.30 -0.85
N PRO A 306 30.89 31.67 -0.65
CA PRO A 306 31.98 30.69 -0.57
C PRO A 306 31.82 29.71 0.59
N ILE A 307 31.37 30.19 1.76
CA ILE A 307 31.16 29.35 2.96
C ILE A 307 29.98 28.40 2.73
N VAL A 308 28.88 28.91 2.15
CA VAL A 308 27.70 28.09 1.84
C VAL A 308 28.03 27.02 0.81
N VAL A 309 28.73 27.36 -0.27
CA VAL A 309 29.15 26.38 -1.30
C VAL A 309 30.10 25.35 -0.72
N ALA A 310 31.06 25.77 0.14
CA ALA A 310 31.95 24.84 0.83
C ALA A 310 31.18 23.91 1.78
N ALA A 311 30.18 24.43 2.50
CA ALA A 311 29.32 23.63 3.37
C ALA A 311 28.49 22.62 2.58
N VAL A 312 27.85 23.03 1.47
CA VAL A 312 27.12 22.14 0.55
C VAL A 312 28.01 21.02 0.04
N ALA A 313 29.20 21.36 -0.46
CA ALA A 313 30.14 20.36 -0.98
C ALA A 313 30.60 19.40 0.12
N THR A 314 30.91 19.92 1.31
CA THR A 314 31.36 19.12 2.46
C THR A 314 30.27 18.16 2.92
N VAL A 315 29.04 18.65 3.10
CA VAL A 315 27.88 17.82 3.47
C VAL A 315 27.65 16.73 2.42
N LEU A 316 27.64 17.09 1.14
CA LEU A 316 27.41 16.14 0.06
C LEU A 316 28.48 15.03 0.04
N ILE A 317 29.76 15.40 0.18
CA ILE A 317 30.87 14.44 0.25
C ILE A 317 30.70 13.51 1.46
N ILE A 318 30.44 14.07 2.65
CA ILE A 318 30.25 13.29 3.87
C ILE A 318 29.09 12.32 3.67
N LYS A 319 27.90 12.79 3.27
CA LYS A 319 26.71 11.94 3.15
C LYS A 319 26.86 10.86 2.08
N ILE A 320 27.44 11.19 0.92
CA ILE A 320 27.70 10.20 -0.13
C ILE A 320 28.67 9.14 0.40
N ALA A 321 29.77 9.56 1.03
CA ALA A 321 30.78 8.63 1.53
C ALA A 321 30.22 7.72 2.64
N THR A 322 29.56 8.30 3.64
CA THR A 322 29.03 7.53 4.78
C THR A 322 27.92 6.58 4.35
N THR A 323 27.01 7.01 3.48
CA THR A 323 25.94 6.16 2.95
C THR A 323 26.51 5.05 2.08
N TRP A 324 27.47 5.36 1.19
CA TRP A 324 28.13 4.35 0.36
C TRP A 324 28.85 3.29 1.19
N ILE A 325 29.61 3.72 2.22
CA ILE A 325 30.31 2.80 3.14
C ILE A 325 29.28 1.91 3.85
N SER A 326 28.24 2.49 4.47
CA SER A 326 27.23 1.72 5.21
C SER A 326 26.53 0.68 4.35
N VAL A 327 26.08 1.08 3.15
CA VAL A 327 25.42 0.16 2.22
C VAL A 327 26.38 -0.91 1.71
N ARG A 328 27.65 -0.56 1.46
CA ARG A 328 28.65 -1.53 0.99
C ARG A 328 29.03 -2.55 2.07
N THR A 329 29.12 -2.12 3.34
CA THR A 329 29.37 -3.03 4.47
C THR A 329 28.26 -4.04 4.70
N LEU A 330 27.03 -3.74 4.24
CA LEU A 330 25.91 -4.68 4.28
C LEU A 330 25.92 -5.72 3.14
N GLY A 331 26.85 -5.62 2.19
CA GLY A 331 27.03 -6.59 1.10
C GLY A 331 26.42 -6.19 -0.24
N TYR A 332 25.72 -5.05 -0.32
CA TYR A 332 25.13 -4.57 -1.57
C TYR A 332 26.18 -4.21 -2.63
N ALA A 333 25.81 -4.35 -3.89
CA ALA A 333 26.67 -4.03 -5.03
C ALA A 333 26.99 -2.53 -5.11
N THR A 334 28.13 -2.19 -5.72
CA THR A 334 28.57 -0.81 -5.87
C THR A 334 27.59 0.11 -6.62
N PRO A 335 26.84 -0.32 -7.65
CA PRO A 335 25.83 0.52 -8.30
C PRO A 335 24.69 0.90 -7.34
N ILE A 336 24.19 -0.08 -6.58
CA ILE A 336 23.13 0.11 -5.58
C ILE A 336 23.59 1.07 -4.47
N ALA A 337 24.81 0.87 -3.97
CA ALA A 337 25.40 1.74 -2.96
C ALA A 337 25.58 3.17 -3.47
N ALA A 338 26.04 3.36 -4.72
CA ALA A 338 26.22 4.68 -5.31
C ALA A 338 24.88 5.40 -5.57
N ALA A 339 23.87 4.68 -6.08
CA ALA A 339 22.53 5.21 -6.29
C ALA A 339 21.91 5.64 -4.95
N SER A 340 21.94 4.78 -3.94
CA SER A 340 21.40 5.08 -2.60
C SER A 340 22.13 6.26 -1.94
N ALA A 341 23.46 6.34 -2.09
CA ALA A 341 24.27 7.43 -1.54
C ALA A 341 23.95 8.80 -2.17
N LEU A 342 23.67 8.84 -3.48
CA LEU A 342 23.27 10.07 -4.17
C LEU A 342 21.83 10.47 -3.83
N THR A 343 20.93 9.49 -3.70
CA THR A 343 19.54 9.72 -3.28
C THR A 343 19.45 10.30 -1.86
N LEU A 344 20.27 9.81 -0.93
CA LEU A 344 20.30 10.26 0.47
C LEU A 344 21.32 11.39 0.74
N GLY A 345 21.89 12.01 -0.30
CA GLY A 345 22.94 13.03 -0.16
C GLY A 345 22.49 14.38 0.41
N GLN A 346 21.18 14.61 0.55
CA GLN A 346 20.58 15.86 1.04
C GLN A 346 20.25 15.84 2.52
N ILE A 347 20.08 17.02 3.13
CA ILE A 347 19.64 17.18 4.52
C ILE A 347 18.11 17.27 4.59
N GLY A 348 17.51 16.56 5.55
CA GLY A 348 16.06 16.49 5.74
C GLY A 348 15.41 17.65 6.47
N GLU A 349 14.08 17.72 6.35
CA GLU A 349 13.21 18.69 7.03
C GLU A 349 13.31 18.61 8.56
N PHE A 350 13.53 17.40 9.06
CA PHE A 350 13.67 17.10 10.48
C PHE A 350 14.90 17.74 11.12
N SER A 351 15.92 18.03 10.32
CA SER A 351 17.09 18.77 10.80
C SER A 351 16.74 20.22 11.18
N PHE A 352 15.66 20.82 10.65
CA PHE A 352 15.21 22.14 11.11
C PHE A 352 14.58 22.07 12.51
N VAL A 353 13.82 21.02 12.80
CA VAL A 353 13.25 20.79 14.13
C VAL A 353 14.38 20.59 15.15
N LEU A 354 15.39 19.80 14.81
CA LEU A 354 16.55 19.56 15.66
C LEU A 354 17.42 20.82 15.83
N GLU A 355 17.60 21.63 14.78
CA GLU A 355 18.33 22.89 14.87
C GLU A 355 17.62 23.89 15.78
N ARG A 356 16.29 23.99 15.69
CA ARG A 356 15.48 24.85 16.58
C ARG A 356 15.64 24.41 18.04
N ALA A 357 15.55 23.12 18.33
CA ALA A 357 15.76 22.59 19.68
C ALA A 357 17.16 22.90 20.24
N GLY A 358 18.20 22.84 19.39
CA GLY A 358 19.55 23.25 19.79
C GLY A 358 19.66 24.75 20.07
N ARG A 359 19.05 25.58 19.23
CA ARG A 359 19.05 27.04 19.37
C ARG A 359 18.45 27.50 20.70
N GLU A 360 17.39 26.83 21.17
CA GLU A 360 16.73 27.11 22.45
C GLU A 360 17.66 26.90 23.66
N VAL A 361 18.59 25.94 23.57
CA VAL A 361 19.59 25.66 24.62
C VAL A 361 20.96 26.30 24.32
N GLY A 362 21.04 27.21 23.33
CA GLY A 362 22.27 27.93 22.97
C GLY A 362 23.29 27.10 22.18
N LEU A 363 22.90 25.96 21.62
CA LEU A 363 23.74 25.09 20.79
C LEU A 363 23.51 25.40 19.32
N PHE A 364 24.54 25.92 18.64
CA PHE A 364 24.45 26.36 17.25
C PHE A 364 25.31 25.50 16.31
N PRO A 365 24.91 25.32 15.03
CA PRO A 365 25.73 24.62 14.05
C PRO A 365 27.12 25.24 13.93
N ALA A 366 28.15 24.39 13.89
CA ALA A 366 29.57 24.75 13.82
C ALA A 366 30.06 25.75 14.90
N ALA A 367 29.32 25.90 16.02
CA ALA A 367 29.58 26.91 17.05
C ALA A 367 29.62 28.37 16.54
N ALA A 368 29.00 28.65 15.39
CA ALA A 368 29.08 29.94 14.71
C ALA A 368 27.91 30.88 15.04
N GLY A 369 27.17 30.61 16.13
CA GLY A 369 25.98 31.39 16.52
C GLY A 369 24.92 31.44 15.41
N THR A 370 24.31 32.60 15.23
CA THR A 370 23.27 32.82 14.21
C THR A 370 23.78 32.65 12.77
N ALA A 371 25.06 32.93 12.50
CA ALA A 371 25.67 32.71 11.20
C ALA A 371 25.76 31.20 10.87
N GLY A 372 25.97 30.35 11.88
CA GLY A 372 25.93 28.89 11.74
C GLY A 372 24.54 28.39 11.34
N SER A 373 23.49 28.89 12.00
CA SER A 373 22.10 28.58 11.65
C SER A 373 21.76 29.02 10.23
N GLN A 374 22.16 30.23 9.82
CA GLN A 374 21.93 30.73 8.45
C GLN A 374 22.69 29.91 7.40
N ALA A 375 23.95 29.56 7.65
CA ALA A 375 24.72 28.68 6.76
C ALA A 375 24.10 27.28 6.65
N PHE A 376 23.62 26.73 7.76
CA PHE A 376 22.91 25.46 7.78
C PHE A 376 21.60 25.51 6.98
N ILE A 377 20.73 26.51 7.22
CA ILE A 377 19.48 26.67 6.49
C ILE A 377 19.76 26.82 4.98
N ALA A 378 20.67 27.71 4.60
CA ALA A 378 21.08 27.89 3.21
C ALA A 378 21.56 26.59 2.55
N THR A 379 22.43 25.84 3.25
CA THR A 379 22.99 24.57 2.77
C THR A 379 21.89 23.53 2.55
N THR A 380 20.99 23.37 3.51
CA THR A 380 19.87 22.42 3.45
C THR A 380 18.92 22.76 2.30
N VAL A 381 18.56 24.04 2.14
CA VAL A 381 17.67 24.51 1.05
C VAL A 381 18.27 24.23 -0.32
N ILE A 382 19.55 24.53 -0.52
CA ILE A 382 20.25 24.27 -1.79
C ILE A 382 20.27 22.76 -2.08
N LEU A 383 20.57 21.93 -1.08
CA LEU A 383 20.60 20.47 -1.24
C LEU A 383 19.21 19.90 -1.56
N MET A 384 18.16 20.37 -0.90
CA MET A 384 16.77 19.96 -1.18
C MET A 384 16.39 20.27 -2.63
N VAL A 385 16.68 21.48 -3.11
CA VAL A 385 16.46 21.88 -4.51
C VAL A 385 17.29 21.03 -5.48
N ALA A 386 18.53 20.66 -5.11
CA ALA A 386 19.42 19.85 -5.93
C ALA A 386 19.06 18.35 -5.94
N THR A 387 18.23 17.85 -5.01
CA THR A 387 17.88 16.43 -4.85
C THR A 387 17.42 15.75 -6.14
N PRO A 388 16.49 16.30 -6.94
CA PRO A 388 16.06 15.63 -8.17
C PRO A 388 17.20 15.44 -9.17
N LEU A 389 18.17 16.37 -9.19
CA LEU A 389 19.36 16.26 -10.04
C LEU A 389 20.32 15.17 -9.50
N LEU A 390 20.53 15.13 -8.18
CA LEU A 390 21.37 14.12 -7.53
C LEU A 390 20.82 12.70 -7.76
N MET A 391 19.50 12.50 -7.60
CA MET A 391 18.84 11.23 -7.85
C MET A 391 18.97 10.79 -9.31
N ARG A 392 18.74 11.69 -10.27
CA ARG A 392 18.94 11.40 -11.71
C ARG A 392 20.40 11.06 -12.05
N LEU A 393 21.35 11.65 -11.34
CA LEU A 393 22.76 11.31 -11.50
C LEU A 393 23.05 9.93 -10.90
N GLY A 394 22.41 9.58 -9.78
CA GLY A 394 22.50 8.28 -9.13
C GLY A 394 22.00 7.13 -9.99
N SER A 395 20.81 7.26 -10.58
CA SER A 395 20.27 6.22 -11.48
C SER A 395 21.15 6.04 -12.71
N ARG A 396 21.54 7.12 -13.39
CA ARG A 396 22.45 7.07 -14.55
C ARG A 396 23.83 6.49 -14.22
N LEU A 397 24.37 6.80 -13.04
CA LEU A 397 25.65 6.27 -12.61
C LEU A 397 25.54 4.77 -12.31
N SER A 398 24.44 4.34 -11.69
CA SER A 398 24.14 2.92 -11.49
C SER A 398 24.09 2.18 -12.82
N ASP A 399 23.31 2.67 -13.78
CA ASP A 399 23.16 2.07 -15.11
C ASP A 399 24.51 1.97 -15.84
N ARG A 400 25.31 3.04 -15.82
CA ARG A 400 26.64 3.06 -16.45
C ARG A 400 27.65 2.16 -15.76
N ILE A 401 27.62 2.03 -14.44
CA ILE A 401 28.55 1.14 -13.71
C ILE A 401 28.17 -0.32 -13.98
N VAL A 402 26.87 -0.62 -14.09
CA VAL A 402 26.38 -1.95 -14.50
C VAL A 402 26.82 -2.23 -15.95
N GLU A 403 26.56 -1.31 -16.89
CA GLU A 403 26.99 -1.45 -18.29
C GLU A 403 28.52 -1.55 -18.45
N ARG A 404 29.31 -0.82 -17.64
CA ARG A 404 30.78 -0.84 -17.68
C ARG A 404 31.39 -2.08 -17.03
N ARG A 405 30.67 -2.72 -16.11
CA ARG A 405 31.05 -4.01 -15.52
C ARG A 405 30.68 -5.17 -16.45
N GLU A 406 29.64 -5.00 -17.27
CA GLU A 406 29.28 -5.92 -18.34
C GLU A 406 30.12 -5.74 -19.62
N THR A 407 30.70 -4.56 -19.84
CA THR A 407 31.67 -4.30 -20.94
C THR A 407 33.14 -4.35 -20.51
N GLY A 408 33.42 -4.51 -19.22
CA GLY A 408 34.76 -4.74 -18.70
C GLY A 408 35.07 -6.23 -18.75
N SER A 409 35.78 -6.64 -19.81
CA SER A 409 36.33 -7.98 -20.06
C SER A 409 35.85 -9.08 -19.11
N MET A 410 34.95 -9.93 -19.63
CA MET A 410 34.90 -11.31 -19.18
C MET A 410 36.34 -11.87 -19.12
N PRO A 411 36.66 -12.74 -18.16
CA PRO A 411 37.83 -13.60 -18.31
C PRO A 411 37.72 -14.30 -19.68
N ASP A 412 38.76 -14.21 -20.53
CA ASP A 412 38.86 -14.90 -21.83
C ASP A 412 38.40 -16.38 -21.73
N ASP A 413 38.56 -16.96 -20.54
CA ASP A 413 38.19 -18.30 -20.16
C ASP A 413 36.68 -18.61 -20.30
N LEU A 414 35.78 -17.63 -20.07
CA LEU A 414 34.32 -17.86 -20.14
C LEU A 414 33.77 -17.63 -21.55
N GLU A 415 34.35 -16.70 -22.31
CA GLU A 415 34.01 -16.45 -23.72
C GLU A 415 34.40 -17.67 -24.58
N THR A 416 35.52 -18.32 -24.25
CA THR A 416 35.97 -19.56 -24.90
C THR A 416 35.11 -20.76 -24.52
N GLN A 417 34.56 -20.81 -23.29
CA GLN A 417 33.71 -21.92 -22.84
C GLN A 417 32.25 -21.82 -23.32
N LEU A 418 31.72 -20.61 -23.52
CA LEU A 418 30.37 -20.37 -24.05
C LEU A 418 30.32 -20.32 -25.59
N ALA A 419 31.45 -20.05 -26.27
CA ALA A 419 31.55 -20.11 -27.73
C ALA A 419 31.51 -21.54 -28.28
N ASP A 420 31.79 -22.56 -27.46
CA ASP A 420 31.84 -23.96 -27.92
C ASP A 420 30.46 -24.63 -28.02
N HIS A 421 29.38 -23.99 -27.54
CA HIS A 421 28.02 -24.52 -27.64
C HIS A 421 27.02 -23.39 -27.94
N GLU A 422 26.97 -22.89 -29.17
CA GLU A 422 25.71 -22.30 -29.66
C GLU A 422 24.62 -23.38 -29.48
N LEU A 423 23.54 -23.05 -28.78
CA LEU A 423 22.38 -23.93 -28.74
C LEU A 423 21.88 -24.06 -30.19
N ASP A 424 22.03 -25.26 -30.76
CA ASP A 424 21.58 -25.61 -32.12
C ASP A 424 20.05 -25.80 -32.11
N LEU A 425 19.35 -24.75 -31.69
CA LEU A 425 17.90 -24.65 -31.68
C LEU A 425 17.47 -23.78 -32.86
N GLU A 426 16.52 -24.30 -33.62
CA GLU A 426 15.78 -23.62 -34.68
C GLU A 426 14.27 -23.80 -34.43
N ASP A 427 13.46 -22.84 -34.86
CA ASP A 427 12.00 -22.84 -34.69
C ASP A 427 11.54 -22.96 -33.20
N HIS A 428 12.36 -22.46 -32.28
CA HIS A 428 12.11 -22.52 -30.84
C HIS A 428 11.52 -21.23 -30.27
N VAL A 429 11.01 -21.33 -29.04
CA VAL A 429 10.48 -20.21 -28.24
C VAL A 429 11.55 -19.71 -27.27
N ILE A 430 11.86 -18.42 -27.31
CA ILE A 430 12.67 -17.78 -26.26
C ILE A 430 11.72 -17.25 -25.18
N VAL A 431 11.92 -17.67 -23.93
CA VAL A 431 11.14 -17.18 -22.79
C VAL A 431 12.01 -16.24 -21.96
N ALA A 432 11.76 -14.94 -22.06
CA ALA A 432 12.46 -13.90 -21.30
C ALA A 432 11.78 -13.67 -19.95
N GLY A 433 12.48 -14.05 -18.88
CA GLY A 433 12.02 -14.05 -17.50
C GLY A 433 11.53 -15.43 -17.03
N TYR A 434 11.72 -15.76 -15.75
CA TYR A 434 11.25 -17.02 -15.15
C TYR A 434 10.44 -16.78 -13.85
N GLY A 435 9.39 -15.97 -13.96
CA GLY A 435 8.42 -15.71 -12.89
C GLY A 435 7.28 -16.74 -12.85
N ARG A 436 6.26 -16.48 -12.01
CA ARG A 436 5.11 -17.41 -11.81
C ARG A 436 4.39 -17.77 -13.11
N ALA A 437 4.07 -16.79 -13.96
CA ALA A 437 3.40 -17.04 -15.23
C ALA A 437 4.31 -17.81 -16.21
N ALA A 438 5.61 -17.47 -16.26
CA ALA A 438 6.59 -18.14 -17.10
C ALA A 438 6.72 -19.63 -16.74
N ARG A 439 6.66 -19.99 -15.45
CA ARG A 439 6.68 -21.39 -14.98
C ARG A 439 5.51 -22.20 -15.55
N SER A 440 4.29 -21.64 -15.48
CA SER A 440 3.10 -22.30 -16.03
C SER A 440 3.22 -22.47 -17.54
N LEU A 441 3.67 -21.43 -18.25
CA LEU A 441 3.90 -21.49 -19.70
C LEU A 441 4.93 -22.56 -20.07
N VAL A 442 6.08 -22.57 -19.40
CA VAL A 442 7.17 -23.51 -19.67
C VAL A 442 6.74 -24.96 -19.43
N ARG A 443 5.93 -25.23 -18.39
CA ARG A 443 5.36 -26.57 -18.17
C ARG A 443 4.49 -27.04 -19.33
N ILE A 444 3.69 -26.13 -19.90
CA ILE A 444 2.84 -26.43 -21.06
C ILE A 444 3.71 -26.65 -22.32
N LEU A 445 4.72 -25.80 -22.54
CA LEU A 445 5.66 -25.95 -23.67
C LEU A 445 6.41 -27.29 -23.61
N ALA A 446 6.91 -27.65 -22.42
CA ALA A 446 7.58 -28.92 -22.17
C ALA A 446 6.66 -30.12 -22.43
N GLY A 447 5.43 -30.09 -21.91
CA GLY A 447 4.44 -31.15 -22.12
C GLY A 447 3.98 -31.30 -23.57
N SER A 448 4.09 -30.22 -24.37
CA SER A 448 3.67 -30.19 -25.77
C SER A 448 4.80 -30.50 -26.76
N GLY A 449 6.03 -30.69 -26.28
CA GLY A 449 7.20 -30.96 -27.12
C GLY A 449 7.65 -29.78 -27.98
N ILE A 450 7.25 -28.55 -27.65
CA ILE A 450 7.67 -27.33 -28.35
C ILE A 450 9.08 -26.97 -27.87
N PRO A 451 10.09 -26.81 -28.73
CA PRO A 451 11.43 -26.41 -28.31
C PRO A 451 11.42 -25.00 -27.69
N TYR A 452 12.07 -24.83 -26.55
CA TYR A 452 12.19 -23.53 -25.88
C TYR A 452 13.52 -23.36 -25.15
N VAL A 453 13.86 -22.12 -24.86
CA VAL A 453 15.00 -21.74 -24.01
C VAL A 453 14.59 -20.56 -23.12
N ILE A 454 14.94 -20.65 -21.83
CA ILE A 454 14.61 -19.65 -20.83
C ILE A 454 15.82 -18.73 -20.63
N THR A 455 15.58 -17.43 -20.53
CA THR A 455 16.61 -16.46 -20.14
C THR A 455 16.15 -15.70 -18.91
N THR A 456 16.93 -15.64 -17.84
CA THR A 456 16.53 -14.92 -16.63
C THR A 456 17.71 -14.30 -15.89
N LEU A 457 17.48 -13.10 -15.36
CA LEU A 457 18.38 -12.42 -14.42
C LEU A 457 18.15 -12.85 -12.96
N SER A 458 16.99 -13.42 -12.65
CA SER A 458 16.66 -13.84 -11.29
C SER A 458 17.50 -15.06 -10.90
N PRO A 459 18.36 -14.96 -9.86
CA PRO A 459 19.15 -16.10 -9.39
C PRO A 459 18.26 -17.24 -8.91
N ASP A 460 17.16 -16.92 -8.22
CA ASP A 460 16.22 -17.91 -7.70
C ASP A 460 15.47 -18.61 -8.83
N GLY A 461 14.98 -17.85 -9.82
CA GLY A 461 14.34 -18.42 -11.00
C GLY A 461 15.29 -19.30 -11.83
N ALA A 462 16.55 -18.88 -11.98
CA ALA A 462 17.56 -19.68 -12.66
C ALA A 462 17.85 -20.99 -11.92
N ASN A 463 18.10 -20.91 -10.60
CA ASN A 463 18.37 -22.09 -9.76
C ASN A 463 17.21 -23.10 -9.81
N GLU A 464 15.97 -22.61 -9.73
CA GLU A 464 14.77 -23.44 -9.82
C GLU A 464 14.66 -24.14 -11.17
N ALA A 465 14.79 -23.39 -12.27
CA ALA A 465 14.73 -23.95 -13.62
C ALA A 465 15.82 -25.01 -13.87
N GLU A 466 17.04 -24.76 -13.40
CA GLU A 466 18.15 -25.72 -13.50
C GLU A 466 17.90 -26.98 -12.66
N THR A 467 17.33 -26.83 -11.46
CA THR A 467 16.99 -27.96 -10.59
C THR A 467 15.89 -28.83 -11.22
N GLU A 468 14.97 -28.22 -11.95
CA GLU A 468 13.94 -28.90 -12.75
C GLU A 468 14.49 -29.49 -14.07
N GLY A 469 15.77 -29.28 -14.39
CA GLY A 469 16.41 -29.79 -15.61
C GLY A 469 15.97 -29.07 -16.89
N LEU A 470 15.49 -27.83 -16.77
CA LEU A 470 14.97 -27.05 -17.89
C LEU A 470 16.10 -26.32 -18.65
N PRO A 471 15.97 -26.09 -19.96
CA PRO A 471 16.95 -25.36 -20.76
C PRO A 471 16.94 -23.86 -20.41
N VAL A 472 17.86 -23.43 -19.54
CA VAL A 472 17.97 -22.05 -19.06
C VAL A 472 19.37 -21.48 -19.27
N VAL A 473 19.41 -20.23 -19.73
CA VAL A 473 20.61 -19.41 -19.89
C VAL A 473 20.51 -18.22 -18.94
N ARG A 474 21.44 -18.12 -17.98
CA ARG A 474 21.47 -17.01 -17.04
C ARG A 474 21.94 -15.74 -17.74
N GLY A 475 21.12 -14.69 -17.72
CA GLY A 475 21.49 -13.42 -18.31
C GLY A 475 20.32 -12.47 -18.56
N ASP A 476 20.67 -11.23 -18.89
CA ASP A 476 19.73 -10.17 -19.26
C ASP A 476 19.29 -10.29 -20.73
N ALA A 477 18.02 -10.61 -20.94
CA ALA A 477 17.39 -10.64 -22.27
C ALA A 477 17.39 -9.28 -22.97
N SER A 478 17.65 -8.18 -22.27
CA SER A 478 17.77 -6.85 -22.88
C SER A 478 19.09 -6.68 -23.65
N LYS A 479 20.05 -7.59 -23.45
CA LYS A 479 21.37 -7.55 -24.07
C LYS A 479 21.38 -8.35 -25.37
N LEU A 480 21.83 -7.69 -26.43
CA LEU A 480 21.97 -8.30 -27.76
C LEU A 480 22.78 -9.60 -27.72
N PHE A 481 23.92 -9.61 -27.03
CA PHE A 481 24.79 -10.79 -26.97
C PHE A 481 24.06 -12.03 -26.45
N LEU A 482 23.27 -11.90 -25.38
CA LEU A 482 22.52 -13.03 -24.84
C LEU A 482 21.45 -13.52 -25.82
N LEU A 483 20.70 -12.58 -26.42
CA LEU A 483 19.68 -12.92 -27.42
C LEU A 483 20.29 -13.66 -28.62
N THR A 484 21.47 -13.23 -29.08
CA THR A 484 22.21 -13.93 -30.13
C THR A 484 22.64 -15.33 -29.67
N HIS A 485 23.16 -15.49 -28.46
CA HIS A 485 23.57 -16.78 -27.90
C HIS A 485 22.42 -17.79 -27.79
N VAL A 486 21.21 -17.32 -27.46
CA VAL A 486 20.00 -18.17 -27.44
C VAL A 486 19.33 -18.31 -28.82
N GLY A 487 19.99 -17.85 -29.89
CA GLY A 487 19.54 -18.07 -31.26
C GLY A 487 18.37 -17.21 -31.70
N ILE A 488 18.29 -15.93 -31.28
CA ILE A 488 17.16 -15.04 -31.63
C ILE A 488 16.87 -14.95 -33.13
N GLN A 489 17.89 -15.04 -33.99
CA GLN A 489 17.75 -14.99 -35.45
C GLN A 489 17.02 -16.22 -36.02
N ARG A 490 17.06 -17.36 -35.31
CA ARG A 490 16.45 -18.64 -35.69
C ARG A 490 15.18 -18.96 -34.89
N ALA A 491 14.88 -18.16 -33.87
CA ALA A 491 13.73 -18.33 -33.01
C ALA A 491 12.42 -18.00 -33.75
N LYS A 492 11.39 -18.80 -33.50
CA LYS A 492 10.03 -18.60 -34.04
C LYS A 492 9.29 -17.51 -33.27
N MET A 493 9.49 -17.50 -31.96
CA MET A 493 8.72 -16.67 -31.04
C MET A 493 9.56 -16.24 -29.84
N LEU A 494 9.36 -15.00 -29.40
CA LEU A 494 9.84 -14.49 -28.14
C LEU A 494 8.64 -14.20 -27.24
N VAL A 495 8.62 -14.82 -26.06
CA VAL A 495 7.65 -14.53 -25.02
C VAL A 495 8.35 -13.79 -23.89
N ILE A 496 7.91 -12.56 -23.62
CA ILE A 496 8.41 -11.75 -22.52
C ILE A 496 7.43 -11.88 -21.36
N ALA A 497 7.87 -12.55 -20.30
CA ALA A 497 7.07 -12.82 -19.10
C ALA A 497 7.61 -12.07 -17.86
N ASP A 498 8.40 -11.01 -18.09
CA ASP A 498 8.90 -10.10 -17.06
C ASP A 498 7.78 -9.17 -16.56
N ASP A 499 7.77 -8.88 -15.26
CA ASP A 499 6.78 -8.01 -14.64
C ASP A 499 7.13 -6.51 -14.80
N ASN A 500 8.33 -6.16 -15.28
CA ASN A 500 8.79 -4.79 -15.48
C ASN A 500 8.54 -4.27 -16.91
N PRO A 501 7.65 -3.28 -17.11
CA PRO A 501 7.33 -2.75 -18.44
C PRO A 501 8.53 -2.15 -19.19
N SER A 502 9.44 -1.48 -18.47
CA SER A 502 10.61 -0.83 -19.09
C SER A 502 11.63 -1.85 -19.62
N THR A 503 11.82 -2.95 -18.89
CA THR A 503 12.64 -4.07 -19.32
C THR A 503 12.00 -4.76 -20.53
N ALA A 504 10.69 -5.04 -20.46
CA ALA A 504 9.94 -5.64 -21.54
C ALA A 504 10.00 -4.81 -22.84
N HIS A 505 9.87 -3.49 -22.74
CA HIS A 505 10.02 -2.57 -23.86
C HIS A 505 11.42 -2.65 -24.49
N ARG A 506 12.48 -2.68 -23.67
CA ARG A 506 13.87 -2.77 -24.15
C ARG A 506 14.14 -4.10 -24.84
N ILE A 507 13.73 -5.21 -24.23
CA ILE A 507 13.85 -6.55 -24.84
C ILE A 507 13.12 -6.59 -26.18
N THR A 508 11.87 -6.10 -26.23
CA THR A 508 11.06 -6.03 -27.46
C THR A 508 11.77 -5.25 -28.56
N SER A 509 12.29 -4.06 -28.24
CA SER A 509 12.97 -3.19 -29.20
C SER A 509 14.22 -3.86 -29.78
N VAL A 510 15.05 -4.47 -28.94
CA VAL A 510 16.27 -5.17 -29.37
C VAL A 510 15.90 -6.40 -30.19
N ALA A 511 14.93 -7.19 -29.72
CA ALA A 511 14.49 -8.40 -30.40
C ALA A 511 13.95 -8.15 -31.79
N ARG A 512 13.08 -7.13 -31.94
CA ARG A 512 12.51 -6.74 -33.25
C ARG A 512 13.58 -6.28 -34.24
N GLN A 513 14.63 -5.61 -33.75
CA GLN A 513 15.78 -5.22 -34.60
C GLN A 513 16.58 -6.42 -35.08
N GLN A 514 16.72 -7.47 -34.27
CA GLN A 514 17.51 -8.65 -34.63
C GLN A 514 16.77 -9.66 -35.49
N ASN A 515 15.48 -9.87 -35.21
CA ASN A 515 14.64 -10.77 -35.98
C ASN A 515 13.30 -10.09 -36.29
N PRO A 516 13.21 -9.34 -37.42
CA PRO A 516 11.98 -8.69 -37.82
C PRO A 516 10.82 -9.65 -38.12
N THR A 517 11.10 -10.93 -38.37
CA THR A 517 10.11 -11.95 -38.74
C THR A 517 9.59 -12.78 -37.56
N MET A 518 10.22 -12.69 -36.39
CA MET A 518 9.81 -13.42 -35.18
C MET A 518 8.53 -12.84 -34.60
N ARG A 519 7.67 -13.71 -34.07
CA ARG A 519 6.50 -13.27 -33.29
C ARG A 519 6.92 -12.88 -31.88
N ILE A 520 6.58 -11.68 -31.43
CA ILE A 520 6.88 -11.19 -30.08
C ILE A 520 5.57 -11.05 -29.31
N VAL A 521 5.43 -11.83 -28.24
CA VAL A 521 4.31 -11.80 -27.31
C VAL A 521 4.80 -11.27 -25.97
N VAL A 522 4.16 -10.23 -25.45
CA VAL A 522 4.55 -9.59 -24.19
C VAL A 522 3.43 -9.69 -23.18
N ARG A 523 3.72 -10.23 -22.01
CA ARG A 523 2.80 -10.16 -20.86
C ARG A 523 3.04 -8.83 -20.14
N THR A 524 1.96 -8.14 -19.78
CA THR A 524 1.98 -6.99 -18.87
C THR A 524 0.91 -7.14 -17.79
N ARG A 525 1.14 -6.51 -16.64
CA ARG A 525 0.16 -6.49 -15.56
C ARG A 525 -1.01 -5.56 -15.90
N TYR A 526 -0.70 -4.36 -16.39
CA TYR A 526 -1.68 -3.29 -16.59
C TYR A 526 -1.91 -3.02 -18.07
N SER A 527 -3.16 -2.76 -18.41
CA SER A 527 -3.57 -2.47 -19.78
C SER A 527 -2.98 -1.17 -20.34
N ILE A 528 -2.61 -0.21 -19.48
CA ILE A 528 -2.02 1.08 -19.87
C ILE A 528 -0.67 0.96 -20.58
N ASP A 529 0.12 -0.08 -20.26
CA ASP A 529 1.46 -0.27 -20.82
C ASP A 529 1.42 -0.91 -22.23
N ALA A 530 0.25 -1.38 -22.67
CA ALA A 530 0.13 -2.17 -23.90
C ALA A 530 0.44 -1.38 -25.16
N GLU A 531 0.02 -0.12 -25.24
CA GLU A 531 0.25 0.71 -26.43
C GLU A 531 1.75 0.99 -26.65
N GLU A 532 2.49 1.26 -25.59
CA GLU A 532 3.93 1.52 -25.68
C GLU A 532 4.70 0.26 -26.12
N LEU A 533 4.30 -0.92 -25.63
CA LEU A 533 4.91 -2.20 -26.01
C LEU A 533 4.61 -2.58 -27.47
N LEU A 534 3.40 -2.31 -27.97
CA LEU A 534 3.07 -2.47 -29.39
C LEU A 534 3.90 -1.52 -30.26
N GLN A 535 4.06 -0.26 -29.85
CA GLN A 535 4.91 0.71 -30.54
C GLN A 535 6.40 0.30 -30.54
N ALA A 536 6.86 -0.38 -29.49
CA ALA A 536 8.20 -0.96 -29.41
C ALA A 536 8.45 -2.10 -30.42
N GLY A 537 7.39 -2.65 -31.01
CA GLY A 537 7.43 -3.72 -31.99
C GLY A 537 6.96 -5.08 -31.47
N ALA A 538 6.26 -5.14 -30.33
CA ALA A 538 5.53 -6.33 -29.94
C ALA A 538 4.41 -6.61 -30.95
N ASP A 539 4.18 -7.87 -31.29
CA ASP A 539 3.05 -8.23 -32.16
C ASP A 539 1.76 -8.41 -31.37
N GLU A 540 1.90 -8.79 -30.10
CA GLU A 540 0.79 -9.09 -29.22
C GLU A 540 1.16 -8.77 -27.78
N VAL A 541 0.27 -8.08 -27.08
CA VAL A 541 0.45 -7.74 -25.68
C VAL A 541 -0.73 -8.27 -24.89
N ILE A 542 -0.45 -9.17 -23.96
CA ILE A 542 -1.44 -9.83 -23.12
C ILE A 542 -1.42 -9.14 -21.75
N SER A 543 -2.50 -8.42 -21.44
CA SER A 543 -2.69 -7.78 -20.14
C SER A 543 -3.41 -8.72 -19.18
N GLU A 544 -2.79 -8.99 -18.02
CA GLU A 544 -3.40 -9.84 -16.97
C GLU A 544 -4.72 -9.27 -16.46
N GLU A 545 -4.73 -7.95 -16.21
CA GLU A 545 -5.93 -7.22 -15.80
C GLU A 545 -7.06 -7.43 -16.83
N PHE A 546 -6.75 -7.29 -18.12
CA PHE A 546 -7.75 -7.34 -19.17
C PHE A 546 -8.25 -8.76 -19.46
N GLU A 547 -7.36 -9.75 -19.56
CA GLU A 547 -7.78 -11.15 -19.80
C GLU A 547 -8.67 -11.68 -18.65
N SER A 548 -8.40 -11.24 -17.41
CA SER A 548 -9.25 -11.58 -16.27
C SER A 548 -10.68 -11.03 -16.45
N VAL A 549 -10.81 -9.81 -16.96
CA VAL A 549 -12.11 -9.18 -17.23
C VAL A 549 -12.84 -9.88 -18.38
N VAL A 550 -12.14 -10.22 -19.47
CA VAL A 550 -12.73 -10.94 -20.61
C VAL A 550 -13.26 -12.31 -20.16
N GLN A 551 -12.48 -13.06 -19.38
CA GLN A 551 -12.90 -14.35 -18.85
C GLN A 551 -14.12 -14.24 -17.92
N LEU A 552 -14.14 -13.25 -17.01
CA LEU A 552 -15.27 -13.00 -16.10
C LEU A 552 -16.54 -12.66 -16.88
N PHE A 553 -16.45 -11.79 -17.88
CA PHE A 553 -17.57 -11.45 -18.73
C PHE A 553 -18.09 -12.66 -19.52
N GLY A 554 -17.20 -13.47 -20.10
CA GLY A 554 -17.57 -14.71 -20.78
C GLY A 554 -18.28 -15.70 -19.86
N GLU A 555 -17.86 -15.82 -18.60
CA GLU A 555 -18.52 -16.66 -17.59
C GLU A 555 -19.94 -16.17 -17.31
N VAL A 556 -20.11 -14.86 -17.13
CA VAL A 556 -21.43 -14.25 -16.95
C VAL A 556 -22.31 -14.54 -18.16
N LEU A 557 -21.84 -14.30 -19.38
CA LEU A 557 -22.64 -14.54 -20.58
C LEU A 557 -23.03 -16.01 -20.77
N ARG A 558 -22.14 -16.95 -20.41
CA ARG A 558 -22.43 -18.39 -20.45
C ARG A 558 -23.55 -18.75 -19.47
N GLU A 559 -23.54 -18.18 -18.26
CA GLU A 559 -24.61 -18.37 -17.29
C GLU A 559 -25.96 -17.83 -17.79
N TYR A 560 -25.93 -16.70 -18.52
CA TYR A 560 -27.12 -16.15 -19.18
C TYR A 560 -27.46 -16.84 -20.52
N ARG A 561 -26.81 -17.96 -20.85
CA ARG A 561 -27.03 -18.77 -22.07
C ARG A 561 -26.95 -18.00 -23.37
N VAL A 562 -26.05 -17.02 -23.43
CA VAL A 562 -25.70 -16.42 -24.72
C VAL A 562 -25.06 -17.50 -25.60
N ASP A 563 -25.41 -17.52 -26.88
CA ASP A 563 -24.85 -18.48 -27.83
C ASP A 563 -23.32 -18.45 -27.80
N ALA A 564 -22.70 -19.63 -27.74
CA ALA A 564 -21.24 -19.76 -27.61
C ALA A 564 -20.48 -19.01 -28.71
N GLU A 565 -20.97 -19.06 -29.96
CA GLU A 565 -20.39 -18.32 -31.09
C GLU A 565 -20.42 -16.80 -30.88
N LYS A 566 -21.47 -16.29 -30.20
CA LYS A 566 -21.61 -14.87 -29.88
C LYS A 566 -20.71 -14.46 -28.73
N ILE A 567 -20.56 -15.31 -27.71
CA ILE A 567 -19.62 -15.09 -26.62
C ILE A 567 -18.20 -15.01 -27.16
N GLU A 568 -17.79 -16.00 -27.96
CA GLU A 568 -16.47 -16.05 -28.60
C GLU A 568 -16.21 -14.79 -29.45
N ARG A 569 -17.20 -14.36 -30.24
CA ARG A 569 -17.12 -13.12 -31.03
C ARG A 569 -16.94 -11.86 -30.16
N LEU A 570 -17.63 -11.77 -29.03
CA LEU A 570 -17.54 -10.63 -28.12
C LEU A 570 -16.20 -10.61 -27.38
N GLU A 571 -15.71 -11.77 -26.93
CA GLU A 571 -14.38 -11.89 -26.34
C GLU A 571 -13.28 -11.51 -27.34
N ASP A 572 -13.37 -11.98 -28.59
CA ASP A 572 -12.42 -11.62 -29.64
C ASP A 572 -12.44 -10.13 -30.00
N LEU A 573 -13.62 -9.51 -30.00
CA LEU A 573 -13.76 -8.06 -30.19
C LEU A 573 -13.12 -7.29 -29.02
N ALA A 574 -13.29 -7.76 -27.79
CA ALA A 574 -12.66 -7.18 -26.61
C ALA A 574 -11.13 -7.29 -26.71
N ARG A 575 -10.59 -8.48 -27.04
CA ARG A 575 -9.15 -8.70 -27.19
C ARG A 575 -8.53 -7.86 -28.31
N LYS A 576 -9.22 -7.64 -29.43
CA LYS A 576 -8.69 -6.83 -30.56
C LYS A 576 -8.65 -5.33 -30.31
N ASN A 577 -9.63 -4.79 -29.57
CA ASN A 577 -9.82 -3.35 -29.41
C ASN A 577 -9.44 -2.83 -28.01
N GLY A 578 -9.01 -3.71 -27.10
CA GLY A 578 -8.60 -3.38 -25.73
C GLY A 578 -9.69 -2.66 -24.94
N TYR A 579 -9.30 -1.73 -24.07
CA TYR A 579 -10.25 -0.93 -23.27
C TYR A 579 -11.16 -0.02 -24.10
N ALA A 580 -10.71 0.41 -25.29
CA ALA A 580 -11.50 1.21 -26.21
C ALA A 580 -12.71 0.44 -26.78
N ALA A 581 -12.63 -0.90 -26.80
CA ALA A 581 -13.74 -1.77 -27.17
C ALA A 581 -14.92 -1.59 -26.22
N MET A 582 -14.68 -1.68 -24.90
CA MET A 582 -15.75 -1.72 -23.90
C MET A 582 -16.46 -0.37 -23.71
N THR A 583 -15.84 0.72 -24.16
CA THR A 583 -16.44 2.06 -24.21
C THR A 583 -17.03 2.40 -25.58
N SER A 584 -16.75 1.60 -26.61
CA SER A 584 -17.29 1.82 -27.95
C SER A 584 -18.76 1.44 -28.04
N GLU A 585 -19.54 2.19 -28.83
CA GLU A 585 -20.92 1.82 -29.17
C GLU A 585 -21.02 0.44 -29.86
N GLN A 586 -19.92 -0.13 -30.34
CA GLN A 586 -19.89 -1.41 -31.02
C GLN A 586 -20.07 -2.61 -30.08
N LEU A 587 -19.79 -2.44 -28.78
CA LEU A 587 -20.05 -3.43 -27.73
C LEU A 587 -21.38 -3.20 -27.00
N LYS A 588 -22.17 -2.19 -27.41
CA LYS A 588 -23.60 -2.14 -27.04
C LYS A 588 -24.26 -3.34 -27.69
N VAL A 589 -24.41 -4.42 -26.95
CA VAL A 589 -25.30 -5.49 -27.36
C VAL A 589 -26.68 -4.86 -27.42
N GLU A 590 -27.28 -4.79 -28.61
CA GLU A 590 -28.59 -4.16 -28.79
C GLU A 590 -29.58 -4.82 -27.82
N ASN A 591 -30.27 -4.01 -27.02
CA ASN A 591 -31.27 -4.45 -26.04
C ASN A 591 -32.33 -5.39 -26.64
N SER A 592 -32.49 -5.42 -27.96
CA SER A 592 -33.41 -6.31 -28.68
C SER A 592 -32.94 -7.75 -28.83
N GLU A 593 -31.65 -8.05 -28.62
CA GLU A 593 -31.12 -9.41 -28.77
C GLU A 593 -30.96 -10.17 -27.44
N PHE A 594 -30.97 -9.44 -26.31
CA PHE A 594 -31.21 -9.99 -24.98
C PHE A 594 -32.69 -9.92 -24.58
N ALA A 595 -33.57 -9.53 -25.51
CA ALA A 595 -35.00 -9.35 -25.25
C ALA A 595 -35.73 -10.70 -25.15
N CYS A 596 -35.40 -11.49 -24.14
CA CYS A 596 -36.38 -12.36 -23.54
C CYS A 596 -37.42 -11.44 -22.90
N LYS A 597 -38.63 -11.42 -23.47
CA LYS A 597 -39.74 -10.65 -22.90
C LYS A 597 -40.17 -11.37 -21.61
N PRO A 598 -40.51 -10.64 -20.53
CA PRO A 598 -41.12 -11.27 -19.35
C PRO A 598 -42.33 -12.12 -19.78
N GLY A 599 -42.22 -13.45 -19.62
CA GLY A 599 -43.25 -14.41 -20.01
C GLY A 599 -42.87 -15.39 -21.15
N ASP A 600 -41.71 -15.22 -21.80
CA ASP A 600 -41.11 -16.27 -22.62
C ASP A 600 -40.13 -17.08 -21.75
N ASP A 601 -40.23 -18.42 -21.77
CA ASP A 601 -39.54 -19.41 -20.90
C ASP A 601 -37.98 -19.43 -20.96
N CYS A 602 -37.32 -18.33 -21.33
CA CYS A 602 -35.89 -18.31 -21.67
C CYS A 602 -34.94 -17.94 -20.52
N TYR A 603 -35.40 -17.32 -19.42
CA TYR A 603 -34.58 -17.07 -18.21
C TYR A 603 -34.81 -18.03 -17.05
N ASP A 604 -35.61 -19.05 -17.28
CA ASP A 604 -36.06 -19.93 -16.23
C ASP A 604 -35.12 -21.13 -16.04
N SER A 605 -33.96 -21.23 -16.70
CA SER A 605 -33.12 -22.42 -16.57
C SER A 605 -31.79 -22.20 -15.86
N ARG A 606 -31.51 -22.98 -14.81
CA ARG A 606 -30.24 -22.97 -14.04
C ARG A 606 -29.59 -24.35 -14.07
N THR A 607 -28.26 -24.37 -14.01
CA THR A 607 -27.50 -25.60 -13.76
C THR A 607 -27.31 -25.75 -12.25
N VAL A 608 -27.75 -26.88 -11.70
CA VAL A 608 -27.67 -27.19 -10.27
C VAL A 608 -26.85 -28.45 -10.08
N THR A 609 -25.68 -28.33 -9.45
CA THR A 609 -24.85 -29.48 -9.09
C THR A 609 -25.33 -30.08 -7.77
N ILE A 610 -25.59 -31.39 -7.76
CA ILE A 610 -25.93 -32.15 -6.55
C ILE A 610 -24.66 -32.32 -5.73
N ARG A 611 -24.58 -31.59 -4.61
CA ARG A 611 -23.44 -31.69 -3.69
C ARG A 611 -23.62 -32.85 -2.72
N ASP A 612 -22.50 -33.41 -2.29
CA ASP A 612 -22.50 -34.41 -1.22
C ASP A 612 -23.10 -33.81 0.06
N GLY A 613 -23.98 -34.56 0.74
CA GLY A 613 -24.76 -34.07 1.88
C GLY A 613 -25.99 -33.21 1.56
N SER A 614 -26.32 -32.95 0.28
CA SER A 614 -27.60 -32.32 -0.08
C SER A 614 -28.79 -33.26 0.14
N PRO A 615 -29.97 -32.77 0.56
CA PRO A 615 -31.19 -33.59 0.65
C PRO A 615 -31.55 -34.26 -0.68
N ALA A 616 -31.18 -33.64 -1.81
CA ALA A 616 -31.37 -34.22 -3.13
C ALA A 616 -30.45 -35.43 -3.42
N ALA A 617 -29.31 -35.56 -2.75
CA ALA A 617 -28.39 -36.68 -2.96
C ALA A 617 -29.01 -37.99 -2.44
N GLY A 618 -29.16 -38.98 -3.33
CA GLY A 618 -29.76 -40.28 -3.04
C GLY A 618 -31.29 -40.33 -3.16
N MET A 619 -31.95 -39.20 -3.45
CA MET A 619 -33.39 -39.17 -3.75
C MET A 619 -33.66 -39.31 -5.25
N THR A 620 -34.85 -39.77 -5.60
CA THR A 620 -35.31 -39.79 -6.99
C THR A 620 -35.91 -38.45 -7.41
N LEU A 621 -35.87 -38.15 -8.71
CA LEU A 621 -36.48 -36.94 -9.27
C LEU A 621 -37.97 -36.79 -8.91
N GLY A 622 -38.71 -37.90 -8.88
CA GLY A 622 -40.12 -37.93 -8.49
C GLY A 622 -40.36 -37.56 -7.02
N GLU A 623 -39.51 -38.03 -6.11
CA GLU A 623 -39.61 -37.73 -4.68
C GLU A 623 -39.32 -36.26 -4.38
N LEU A 624 -38.43 -35.63 -5.17
CA LEU A 624 -38.10 -34.22 -5.06
C LEU A 624 -39.14 -33.31 -5.74
N GLY A 625 -40.12 -33.88 -6.43
CA GLY A 625 -41.11 -33.12 -7.20
C GLY A 625 -40.51 -32.38 -8.39
N LEU A 626 -39.40 -32.87 -8.94
CA LEU A 626 -38.62 -32.28 -10.04
C LEU A 626 -38.95 -32.88 -11.42
N GLY A 627 -40.19 -33.34 -11.60
CA GLY A 627 -40.69 -33.93 -12.86
C GLY A 627 -41.43 -32.93 -13.76
N ASP A 628 -41.97 -33.41 -14.88
CA ASP A 628 -42.68 -32.62 -15.92
C ASP A 628 -43.86 -31.75 -15.45
N ARG A 629 -44.29 -31.87 -14.18
CA ARG A 629 -45.44 -31.16 -13.60
C ARG A 629 -45.09 -30.35 -12.34
N GLY A 630 -43.80 -30.23 -12.00
CA GLY A 630 -43.33 -29.44 -10.87
C GLY A 630 -43.07 -27.98 -11.23
N ASP A 631 -42.90 -27.13 -10.21
CA ASP A 631 -42.48 -25.72 -10.38
C ASP A 631 -41.03 -25.59 -10.92
N LEU A 632 -40.26 -26.67 -10.78
CA LEU A 632 -38.93 -26.88 -11.35
C LEU A 632 -38.94 -28.17 -12.17
N VAL A 633 -38.57 -28.07 -13.45
CA VAL A 633 -38.58 -29.15 -14.44
C VAL A 633 -37.14 -29.47 -14.85
N VAL A 634 -36.67 -30.69 -14.60
CA VAL A 634 -35.35 -31.12 -15.08
C VAL A 634 -35.41 -31.36 -16.59
N LYS A 635 -34.62 -30.59 -17.34
CA LYS A 635 -34.44 -30.71 -18.79
C LYS A 635 -33.38 -31.74 -19.15
N GLU A 636 -32.30 -31.79 -18.38
CA GLU A 636 -31.17 -32.66 -18.64
C GLU A 636 -30.46 -33.02 -17.33
N LEU A 637 -29.94 -34.24 -17.25
CA LEU A 637 -29.08 -34.70 -16.17
C LEU A 637 -27.75 -35.15 -16.77
N ILE A 638 -26.67 -34.53 -16.31
CA ILE A 638 -25.30 -34.84 -16.73
C ILE A 638 -24.59 -35.52 -15.57
N ARG A 639 -23.98 -36.67 -15.83
CA ARG A 639 -23.16 -37.42 -14.86
C ARG A 639 -21.86 -37.81 -15.52
N ASN A 640 -20.74 -37.50 -14.89
CA ASN A 640 -19.40 -37.75 -15.45
C ASN A 640 -19.25 -37.18 -16.88
N ALA A 641 -19.73 -35.94 -17.11
CA ALA A 641 -19.71 -35.26 -18.40
C ALA A 641 -20.48 -35.93 -19.55
N ALA A 642 -21.40 -36.87 -19.26
CA ALA A 642 -22.29 -37.48 -20.24
C ALA A 642 -23.77 -37.32 -19.83
N PRO A 643 -24.68 -37.03 -20.78
CA PRO A 643 -26.10 -36.94 -20.49
C PRO A 643 -26.71 -38.31 -20.19
N ILE A 644 -27.63 -38.37 -19.23
CA ILE A 644 -28.36 -39.57 -18.83
C ILE A 644 -29.84 -39.37 -19.11
N ASP A 645 -30.51 -40.44 -19.55
CA ASP A 645 -31.95 -40.45 -19.77
C ASP A 645 -32.72 -40.24 -18.46
N VAL A 646 -33.63 -39.27 -18.47
CA VAL A 646 -34.26 -38.73 -17.26
C VAL A 646 -35.62 -39.41 -17.05
N SER A 647 -35.80 -40.08 -15.91
CA SER A 647 -37.08 -40.66 -15.51
C SER A 647 -37.44 -40.23 -14.07
N PRO A 648 -38.72 -40.23 -13.68
CA PRO A 648 -39.10 -39.94 -12.29
C PRO A 648 -38.46 -40.86 -11.25
N GLN A 649 -38.01 -42.06 -11.67
CA GLN A 649 -37.31 -43.02 -10.84
C GLN A 649 -35.78 -42.85 -10.84
N THR A 650 -35.24 -41.93 -11.64
CA THR A 650 -33.79 -41.70 -11.71
C THR A 650 -33.30 -41.11 -10.39
N THR A 651 -32.37 -41.82 -9.74
CA THR A 651 -31.73 -41.40 -8.48
C THR A 651 -30.59 -40.43 -8.76
N LEU A 652 -30.58 -39.33 -8.02
CA LEU A 652 -29.52 -38.32 -8.05
C LEU A 652 -28.33 -38.74 -7.20
N LEU A 653 -27.12 -38.57 -7.73
CA LEU A 653 -25.87 -38.85 -7.04
C LEU A 653 -25.08 -37.55 -6.81
N PRO A 654 -24.24 -37.48 -5.75
CA PRO A 654 -23.27 -36.42 -5.61
C PRO A 654 -22.40 -36.28 -6.87
N GLY A 655 -22.25 -35.06 -7.37
CA GLY A 655 -21.57 -34.74 -8.62
C GLY A 655 -22.44 -34.75 -9.87
N ASP A 656 -23.74 -35.09 -9.77
CA ASP A 656 -24.67 -34.92 -10.88
C ASP A 656 -24.94 -33.44 -11.14
N GLU A 657 -24.99 -33.04 -12.40
CA GLU A 657 -25.39 -31.70 -12.84
C GLU A 657 -26.79 -31.76 -13.45
N LEU A 658 -27.72 -31.03 -12.85
CA LEU A 658 -29.10 -30.92 -13.32
C LEU A 658 -29.28 -29.61 -14.05
N ILE A 659 -29.75 -29.69 -15.29
CA ILE A 659 -30.27 -28.53 -16.00
C ILE A 659 -31.76 -28.43 -15.67
N ILE A 660 -32.14 -27.47 -14.83
CA ILE A 660 -33.49 -27.32 -14.30
C ILE A 660 -34.11 -26.06 -14.91
N ALA A 661 -35.40 -26.10 -15.26
CA ALA A 661 -36.19 -24.96 -15.73
C ALA A 661 -37.35 -24.61 -14.77
N GLY A 662 -37.56 -23.34 -14.42
CA GLY A 662 -38.65 -22.79 -13.62
C GLY A 662 -38.40 -21.33 -13.20
N SER A 663 -39.43 -20.67 -12.67
CA SER A 663 -39.34 -19.24 -12.32
C SER A 663 -38.32 -18.93 -11.22
N THR A 664 -37.89 -17.67 -11.11
CA THR A 664 -37.01 -17.21 -10.00
C THR A 664 -37.57 -17.55 -8.62
N GLN A 665 -38.90 -17.43 -8.43
CA GLN A 665 -39.57 -17.81 -7.18
C GLN A 665 -39.55 -19.34 -6.95
N ALA A 666 -39.70 -20.13 -8.01
CA ALA A 666 -39.62 -21.58 -7.94
C ALA A 666 -38.21 -22.05 -7.52
N PHE A 667 -37.16 -21.45 -8.07
CA PHE A 667 -35.79 -21.73 -7.62
C PHE A 667 -35.57 -21.33 -6.16
N ALA A 668 -35.97 -20.11 -5.78
CA ALA A 668 -35.82 -19.64 -4.40
C ALA A 668 -36.56 -20.55 -3.40
N GLY A 669 -37.79 -20.96 -3.71
CA GLY A 669 -38.59 -21.84 -2.85
C GLY A 669 -38.09 -23.28 -2.76
N ASN A 670 -37.30 -23.73 -3.74
CA ASN A 670 -36.78 -25.11 -3.78
C ASN A 670 -35.27 -25.22 -3.51
N ALA A 671 -34.57 -24.10 -3.27
CA ALA A 671 -33.13 -24.07 -3.06
C ALA A 671 -32.66 -25.01 -1.93
N ALA A 672 -33.45 -25.13 -0.85
CA ALA A 672 -33.17 -26.01 0.27
C ALA A 672 -33.00 -27.49 -0.11
N LYS A 673 -33.62 -27.94 -1.21
CA LYS A 673 -33.47 -29.34 -1.70
C LYS A 673 -32.04 -29.64 -2.16
N PHE A 674 -31.33 -28.63 -2.64
CA PHE A 674 -30.00 -28.76 -3.24
C PHE A 674 -28.87 -28.28 -2.33
N ARG A 675 -29.20 -27.63 -1.21
CA ARG A 675 -28.23 -27.18 -0.20
C ARG A 675 -27.73 -28.37 0.61
N ALA A 676 -26.42 -28.58 0.68
CA ALA A 676 -25.83 -29.57 1.58
C ALA A 676 -26.16 -29.20 3.04
N GLY A 677 -26.92 -30.06 3.71
CA GLY A 677 -27.30 -29.87 5.12
C GLY A 677 -26.34 -30.62 6.02
N THR A 678 -25.91 -29.96 7.10
CA THR A 678 -25.15 -30.54 8.21
C THR A 678 -25.64 -31.93 8.60
N ALA A 679 -24.71 -32.88 8.67
CA ALA A 679 -24.97 -34.22 9.19
C ALA A 679 -25.59 -34.16 10.61
N GLN A 680 -26.80 -34.72 10.72
CA GLN A 680 -27.46 -35.24 11.92
C GLN A 680 -27.62 -34.31 13.14
N ALA A 681 -28.84 -33.80 13.34
CA ALA A 681 -29.38 -33.54 14.67
C ALA A 681 -30.73 -34.27 14.82
N ASN A 682 -30.78 -35.15 15.82
CA ASN A 682 -31.90 -36.00 16.21
C ASN A 682 -33.21 -35.23 16.36
N ILE A 683 -34.24 -35.62 15.61
CA ILE A 683 -35.63 -35.33 15.95
C ILE A 683 -36.08 -36.42 16.93
N GLN A 684 -36.03 -36.12 18.22
CA GLN A 684 -36.90 -36.75 19.21
C GLN A 684 -38.11 -35.84 19.41
N ALA A 685 -39.28 -36.43 19.22
CA ALA A 685 -40.58 -35.82 19.33
C ALA A 685 -40.80 -35.17 20.69
N ASP A 686 -41.28 -33.92 20.69
CA ASP A 686 -42.36 -33.56 21.61
C ASP A 686 -43.28 -32.50 21.01
N GLY A 687 -44.55 -32.60 21.37
CA GLY A 687 -45.69 -32.11 20.61
C GLY A 687 -45.89 -30.59 20.52
N GLY A 688 -46.56 -30.21 19.42
CA GLY A 688 -47.61 -29.19 19.43
C GLY A 688 -47.19 -27.72 19.49
N ASN A 689 -46.97 -27.12 18.32
CA ASN A 689 -47.80 -26.02 17.82
C ASN A 689 -47.38 -25.65 16.40
N ALA A 690 -48.36 -25.63 15.50
CA ALA A 690 -48.19 -25.02 14.19
C ALA A 690 -48.05 -23.50 14.36
N VAL A 691 -46.90 -22.96 13.97
CA VAL A 691 -46.79 -21.53 13.65
C VAL A 691 -46.50 -21.44 12.16
N ALA A 692 -47.56 -21.18 11.40
CA ALA A 692 -47.45 -20.74 10.02
C ALA A 692 -46.80 -19.35 10.02
N VAL A 693 -45.66 -19.21 9.35
CA VAL A 693 -45.10 -17.89 9.03
C VAL A 693 -45.25 -17.70 7.53
N GLY A 694 -46.31 -16.97 7.15
CA GLY A 694 -46.50 -16.48 5.80
C GLY A 694 -45.54 -15.32 5.52
N PHE A 695 -44.83 -15.38 4.40
CA PHE A 695 -44.01 -14.26 3.94
C PHE A 695 -44.91 -13.20 3.31
N ALA A 696 -45.09 -12.10 4.03
CA ALA A 696 -45.63 -10.86 3.48
C ALA A 696 -44.54 -10.19 2.64
N SER A 697 -44.82 -10.04 1.35
CA SER A 697 -44.13 -9.13 0.44
C SER A 697 -44.21 -7.70 0.98
N ARG A 698 -43.05 -7.10 1.29
CA ARG A 698 -42.84 -5.65 1.23
C ARG A 698 -41.43 -5.36 0.72
N THR A 699 -41.40 -4.48 -0.27
CA THR A 699 -40.25 -3.99 -1.04
C THR A 699 -39.23 -3.28 -0.16
N ALA A 700 -38.00 -3.79 -0.12
CA ALA A 700 -36.83 -3.10 0.40
C ALA A 700 -36.15 -2.24 -0.68
N ASP A 701 -35.59 -1.12 -0.26
CA ASP A 701 -34.90 -0.09 -1.06
C ASP A 701 -33.56 -0.63 -1.61
N PRO A 702 -33.25 -0.55 -2.92
CA PRO A 702 -32.05 -1.15 -3.52
C PRO A 702 -30.73 -0.44 -3.18
N SER A 703 -30.74 0.63 -2.38
CA SER A 703 -29.56 1.48 -2.14
C SER A 703 -28.72 1.09 -0.92
N ARG A 704 -29.05 -0.01 -0.22
CA ARG A 704 -28.31 -0.49 0.96
C ARG A 704 -28.26 -2.01 1.03
N GLU A 705 -27.20 -2.63 0.52
CA GLU A 705 -26.83 -3.99 0.90
C GLU A 705 -25.31 -4.14 0.96
N PRO A 706 -24.71 -4.55 2.08
CA PRO A 706 -23.72 -5.60 2.05
C PRO A 706 -24.49 -6.92 2.05
N ALA A 707 -24.75 -7.49 0.88
CA ALA A 707 -25.42 -8.79 0.79
C ALA A 707 -24.47 -9.86 1.34
N ILE A 708 -24.70 -10.29 2.60
CA ILE A 708 -24.04 -11.48 3.12
C ILE A 708 -24.51 -12.65 2.26
N ASP A 709 -23.55 -13.31 1.60
CA ASP A 709 -23.80 -14.48 0.78
C ASP A 709 -24.15 -15.68 1.68
N THR A 710 -25.45 -15.82 1.98
CA THR A 710 -26.00 -16.97 2.74
C THR A 710 -25.82 -18.31 2.02
N GLU A 711 -25.39 -18.30 0.75
CA GLU A 711 -25.18 -19.50 -0.06
C GLU A 711 -23.71 -19.94 -0.10
N LYS A 712 -22.80 -19.14 0.44
CA LYS A 712 -21.38 -19.45 0.57
C LYS A 712 -21.08 -20.13 1.91
N GLU A 713 -20.51 -21.33 1.83
CA GLU A 713 -19.99 -22.02 3.01
C GLU A 713 -18.79 -21.23 3.54
N TYR A 714 -18.87 -20.85 4.81
CA TYR A 714 -17.83 -20.11 5.48
C TYR A 714 -17.03 -21.06 6.36
N LEU A 715 -15.76 -21.24 6.00
CA LEU A 715 -14.79 -22.00 6.80
C LEU A 715 -13.78 -21.03 7.39
N TYR A 716 -13.90 -20.79 8.69
CA TYR A 716 -12.96 -19.95 9.41
C TYR A 716 -11.66 -20.72 9.65
N GLN A 717 -10.54 -20.17 9.19
CA GLN A 717 -9.20 -20.67 9.48
C GLN A 717 -8.60 -19.81 10.59
N SER A 718 -8.55 -20.33 11.83
CA SER A 718 -7.82 -19.65 12.90
C SER A 718 -6.33 -19.61 12.57
N LYS A 719 -5.66 -18.50 12.90
CA LYS A 719 -4.19 -18.39 12.78
C LYS A 719 -3.56 -19.16 13.94
N ALA A 720 -3.48 -20.48 13.78
CA ALA A 720 -3.16 -21.46 14.82
C ALA A 720 -1.81 -21.24 15.55
N ASP A 721 -0.92 -20.39 15.06
CA ASP A 721 0.35 -20.04 15.73
C ASP A 721 0.24 -18.88 16.75
N GLU A 722 -0.89 -18.16 16.83
CA GLU A 722 -1.03 -16.95 17.69
C GLU A 722 -2.20 -16.98 18.69
N SER A 723 -3.19 -17.88 18.57
CA SER A 723 -4.38 -17.89 19.45
C SER A 723 -4.29 -18.95 20.57
N VAL A 724 -4.47 -18.55 21.84
CA VAL A 724 -4.43 -19.44 23.05
C VAL A 724 -5.81 -20.03 23.40
N CYS A 725 -6.84 -19.76 22.60
CA CYS A 725 -8.23 -20.16 22.86
C CYS A 725 -8.40 -21.69 22.85
N GLY A 726 -8.95 -22.24 23.94
CA GLY A 726 -9.20 -23.68 24.11
C GLY A 726 -10.43 -24.20 23.36
N HIS A 727 -11.19 -23.32 22.69
CA HIS A 727 -12.51 -23.59 22.15
C HIS A 727 -12.55 -23.69 20.61
N LEU A 728 -11.39 -23.62 19.96
CA LEU A 728 -11.25 -23.68 18.49
C LEU A 728 -11.77 -24.99 17.89
N ASP A 729 -11.85 -26.05 18.69
CA ASP A 729 -12.44 -27.33 18.30
C ASP A 729 -13.95 -27.26 18.01
N GLN A 730 -14.61 -26.15 18.38
CA GLN A 730 -16.02 -25.88 18.07
C GLN A 730 -16.25 -25.22 16.71
N ILE A 731 -15.18 -24.83 16.00
CA ILE A 731 -15.29 -24.28 14.64
C ILE A 731 -15.78 -25.37 13.69
N ARG A 732 -16.80 -25.05 12.90
CA ARG A 732 -17.35 -25.90 11.85
C ARG A 732 -17.45 -25.08 10.56
N PRO A 733 -17.37 -25.71 9.38
CA PRO A 733 -17.89 -25.10 8.16
C PRO A 733 -19.38 -24.78 8.38
N VAL A 734 -19.77 -23.52 8.20
CA VAL A 734 -21.14 -23.05 8.48
C VAL A 734 -21.62 -22.13 7.36
N PHE A 735 -22.93 -22.09 7.14
CA PHE A 735 -23.57 -21.13 6.23
C PHE A 735 -24.19 -20.00 7.05
N PRO A 736 -24.08 -18.73 6.61
CA PRO A 736 -24.77 -17.63 7.27
C PRO A 736 -26.29 -17.88 7.30
N SER A 737 -26.92 -17.81 8.48
CA SER A 737 -28.35 -18.11 8.65
C SER A 737 -29.27 -17.10 7.96
N ALA A 738 -28.81 -15.86 7.78
CA ALA A 738 -29.54 -14.78 7.14
C ALA A 738 -28.59 -13.79 6.45
N ALA A 739 -29.12 -13.03 5.48
CA ALA A 739 -28.37 -12.00 4.75
C ALA A 739 -28.07 -10.74 5.60
N GLY A 740 -28.53 -10.74 6.84
CA GLY A 740 -28.44 -9.69 7.84
C GLY A 740 -28.63 -10.32 9.23
N CYS A 741 -28.74 -9.50 10.27
CA CYS A 741 -29.06 -10.03 11.59
C CYS A 741 -30.45 -10.65 11.57
N GLU A 742 -30.53 -11.95 11.86
CA GLU A 742 -31.74 -12.76 11.70
C GLU A 742 -32.95 -12.16 12.44
N GLU A 743 -32.73 -11.72 13.68
CA GLU A 743 -33.78 -11.16 14.53
C GLU A 743 -34.06 -9.69 14.20
N CYS A 744 -33.04 -8.88 13.89
CA CYS A 744 -33.29 -7.50 13.47
C CYS A 744 -34.07 -7.45 12.15
N LEU A 745 -33.80 -8.39 11.23
CA LEU A 745 -34.58 -8.56 10.01
C LEU A 745 -36.03 -8.97 10.31
N ALA A 746 -36.24 -9.87 11.27
CA ALA A 746 -37.58 -10.29 11.70
C ALA A 746 -38.38 -9.15 12.35
N ASP A 747 -37.71 -8.31 13.15
CA ASP A 747 -38.31 -7.20 13.87
C ASP A 747 -38.41 -5.90 13.03
N GLY A 748 -37.75 -5.85 11.87
CA GLY A 748 -37.64 -4.65 11.04
C GLY A 748 -36.80 -3.54 11.67
N ASP A 749 -35.84 -3.92 12.52
CA ASP A 749 -34.92 -3.05 13.24
C ASP A 749 -33.57 -2.94 12.49
N ASP A 750 -32.84 -1.85 12.71
CA ASP A 750 -31.52 -1.65 12.11
C ASP A 750 -30.38 -2.26 12.95
N TRP A 751 -29.24 -2.54 12.32
CA TRP A 751 -28.00 -2.97 12.97
C TRP A 751 -26.80 -2.18 12.45
N VAL A 752 -25.68 -2.25 13.19
CA VAL A 752 -24.43 -1.57 12.83
C VAL A 752 -23.48 -2.53 12.11
N HIS A 753 -23.12 -3.64 12.76
CA HIS A 753 -22.26 -4.68 12.18
C HIS A 753 -22.81 -6.07 12.42
N LEU A 754 -22.40 -6.99 11.56
CA LEU A 754 -22.84 -8.38 11.59
C LEU A 754 -21.73 -9.33 12.04
N ARG A 755 -22.12 -10.30 12.85
CA ARG A 755 -21.26 -11.41 13.28
C ARG A 755 -21.94 -12.71 12.97
N MET A 756 -21.15 -13.72 12.64
CA MET A 756 -21.63 -15.05 12.36
C MET A 756 -21.03 -16.07 13.33
N CYS A 757 -21.87 -16.95 13.84
CA CYS A 757 -21.46 -18.02 14.74
C CYS A 757 -20.65 -19.07 13.98
N LEU A 758 -19.42 -19.34 14.43
CA LEU A 758 -18.53 -20.33 13.83
C LEU A 758 -18.93 -21.78 14.10
N THR A 759 -19.96 -22.00 14.91
CA THR A 759 -20.47 -23.34 15.26
C THR A 759 -21.76 -23.67 14.51
N CYS A 760 -22.64 -22.70 14.27
CA CYS A 760 -23.95 -22.95 13.63
C CYS A 760 -24.34 -21.98 12.52
N GLY A 761 -23.50 -20.99 12.21
CA GLY A 761 -23.75 -20.04 11.13
C GLY A 761 -24.78 -18.95 11.43
N HIS A 762 -25.30 -18.88 12.65
CA HIS A 762 -26.25 -17.84 13.04
C HIS A 762 -25.66 -16.44 12.85
N VAL A 763 -26.35 -15.58 12.10
CA VAL A 763 -25.94 -14.19 11.86
C VAL A 763 -26.68 -13.27 12.81
N GLY A 764 -25.92 -12.73 13.78
CA GLY A 764 -26.43 -11.82 14.79
C GLY A 764 -25.81 -10.43 14.66
N CYS A 765 -26.53 -9.41 15.10
CA CYS A 765 -25.99 -8.06 15.19
C CYS A 765 -24.97 -7.98 16.34
N CYS A 766 -23.89 -7.23 16.10
CA CYS A 766 -22.76 -7.12 17.03
C CYS A 766 -23.16 -6.44 18.35
N ASP A 767 -22.24 -6.43 19.32
CA ASP A 767 -22.49 -5.89 20.67
C ASP A 767 -22.67 -4.36 20.71
N THR A 768 -22.32 -3.68 19.62
CA THR A 768 -22.56 -2.25 19.37
C THR A 768 -23.95 -1.99 18.82
N SER A 769 -24.54 -2.97 18.14
CA SER A 769 -25.90 -2.86 17.65
C SER A 769 -26.86 -2.83 18.83
N LYS A 770 -27.95 -2.07 18.69
CA LYS A 770 -28.96 -1.83 19.74
C LYS A 770 -29.39 -3.13 20.46
N ASN A 771 -29.56 -4.21 19.69
CA ASN A 771 -30.17 -5.45 20.16
C ASN A 771 -29.16 -6.56 20.56
N LYS A 772 -27.89 -6.47 20.12
CA LYS A 772 -26.77 -7.35 20.52
C LYS A 772 -27.04 -8.86 20.34
N HIS A 773 -27.70 -9.22 19.25
CA HIS A 773 -28.16 -10.59 19.02
C HIS A 773 -27.04 -11.63 18.94
N ALA A 774 -25.83 -11.26 18.51
CA ALA A 774 -24.69 -12.18 18.57
C ALA A 774 -24.34 -12.60 20.02
N THR A 775 -24.39 -11.66 20.98
CA THR A 775 -24.20 -11.98 22.40
C THR A 775 -25.38 -12.75 22.98
N ALA A 776 -26.62 -12.41 22.58
CA ALA A 776 -27.80 -13.13 23.01
C ALA A 776 -27.73 -14.61 22.57
N HIS A 777 -27.40 -14.84 21.30
CA HIS A 777 -27.19 -16.18 20.74
C HIS A 777 -26.12 -16.97 21.49
N PHE A 778 -24.97 -16.36 21.82
CA PHE A 778 -23.96 -17.03 22.65
C PHE A 778 -24.54 -17.48 24.00
N ARG A 779 -25.31 -16.61 24.69
CA ARG A 779 -25.89 -16.93 26.00
C ARG A 779 -26.97 -18.02 25.93
N GLU A 780 -27.70 -18.09 24.82
CA GLU A 780 -28.82 -19.01 24.64
C GLU A 780 -28.37 -20.37 24.09
N ALA A 781 -27.52 -20.36 23.05
CA ALA A 781 -27.03 -21.57 22.39
C ALA A 781 -25.74 -22.13 23.02
N GLY A 782 -25.02 -21.33 23.81
CA GLY A 782 -23.73 -21.72 24.38
C GLY A 782 -22.59 -21.77 23.36
N HIS A 783 -22.78 -21.27 22.13
CA HIS A 783 -21.76 -21.25 21.08
C HIS A 783 -20.79 -20.10 21.27
N GLN A 784 -19.53 -20.43 21.51
CA GLN A 784 -18.58 -19.52 22.12
C GLN A 784 -17.85 -18.66 21.09
N LEU A 785 -17.83 -19.09 19.83
CA LEU A 785 -17.03 -18.49 18.76
C LEU A 785 -17.89 -17.81 17.69
N MET A 786 -17.49 -16.59 17.33
CA MET A 786 -18.10 -15.79 16.26
C MET A 786 -17.01 -15.23 15.34
N THR A 787 -17.36 -14.90 14.11
CA THR A 787 -16.49 -14.16 13.16
C THR A 787 -17.20 -12.92 12.65
N SER A 788 -16.42 -11.91 12.24
CA SER A 788 -16.99 -10.74 11.56
C SER A 788 -17.49 -11.12 10.17
N MET A 789 -18.59 -10.49 9.76
CA MET A 789 -19.11 -10.60 8.39
C MET A 789 -18.93 -9.30 7.58
N GLU A 790 -18.12 -8.37 8.09
CA GLU A 790 -17.84 -7.11 7.40
C GLU A 790 -16.83 -7.30 6.26
N PRO A 791 -17.00 -6.62 5.11
CA PRO A 791 -16.08 -6.73 3.99
C PRO A 791 -14.64 -6.34 4.37
N GLY A 792 -13.71 -7.28 4.22
CA GLY A 792 -12.28 -7.06 4.50
C GLY A 792 -11.83 -7.40 5.93
N GLU A 793 -12.74 -7.86 6.79
CA GLU A 793 -12.41 -8.38 8.13
C GLU A 793 -12.34 -9.92 8.11
N ASP A 794 -11.29 -10.51 8.69
CA ASP A 794 -11.04 -11.96 8.72
C ASP A 794 -10.83 -12.51 10.14
N TRP A 795 -11.32 -11.82 11.17
CA TRP A 795 -11.11 -12.17 12.57
C TRP A 795 -12.26 -12.97 13.20
N GLY A 796 -11.94 -13.74 14.24
CA GLY A 796 -12.88 -14.47 15.08
C GLY A 796 -12.77 -14.03 16.54
N TRP A 797 -13.81 -14.25 17.33
CA TRP A 797 -13.91 -13.83 18.73
C TRP A 797 -14.47 -14.96 19.59
N CYS A 798 -13.82 -15.21 20.72
CA CYS A 798 -14.30 -16.11 21.76
C CYS A 798 -14.97 -15.33 22.89
N PHE A 799 -16.27 -15.55 23.11
CA PHE A 799 -17.02 -14.91 24.19
C PHE A 799 -16.67 -15.44 25.59
N VAL A 800 -16.07 -16.62 25.71
CA VAL A 800 -15.67 -17.20 27.00
C VAL A 800 -14.29 -16.67 27.42
N ASP A 801 -13.35 -16.63 26.49
CA ASP A 801 -11.98 -16.18 26.76
C ASP A 801 -11.83 -14.65 26.62
N GLU A 802 -12.84 -13.97 26.05
CA GLU A 802 -12.80 -12.54 25.70
C GLU A 802 -11.58 -12.16 24.84
N GLU A 803 -11.20 -13.04 23.91
CA GLU A 803 -10.03 -12.91 23.03
C GLU A 803 -10.38 -13.17 21.55
N TYR A 804 -9.59 -12.58 20.65
CA TYR A 804 -9.67 -12.86 19.21
C TYR A 804 -8.94 -14.18 18.89
N ILE A 805 -9.45 -14.89 17.88
CA ILE A 805 -8.95 -16.20 17.43
C ILE A 805 -8.60 -16.23 15.96
#